data_AF-A0A5Q0JT85-F1
#
_entry.id   AF-A0A5Q0JT85-F1
#
_cell.length_a   1.000
_cell.length_b   1.000
_cell.length_c   1.000
_cell.angle_alpha   90.00
_cell.angle_beta   90.00
_cell.angle_gamma   90.00
#
_symmetry.space_group_name_H-M   'P 1'
#
loop_
_entity.id
_entity.type
_entity.pdbx_description
1 polymer ?
#
loop_
_entity_poly.entity_id
_entity_poly.type
_entity_poly.pdbx_seq_one_letter_code
_entity_poly.pdbx_strand_id
1 'polypeptide(L)'
;MKKIITYICVIVLLHSFNPIQAQKLKARSVKDDYTNYSYIKTSEVLLEVVENGYRNQDVLQKLANSFYFTNKMDQAAKWYGELFIEAETENFVVDPEYYFRYALALKGTGDYEASDVWMKKFTAVKPEDSRGKSFLSKVDYKSAINFNRNDFIEVENLEINSKYSDFGAAFVNENFVFASSRGDGKIYQWNEQPYLDLYKVGEISNPTSVKPFSPKINSKYHESSATFTKDGSVMYFTRNTYYKRYTVKDGDEGVNRLQLYRATLNDAGEWDNIEPVHFNDKNYSVAHPALNFNDTRLYFSSDMPGTYGQSDIFYVNIKDDGTLGDPINLGSSINSEGRETFPFVNANGDLFFSSDGFPGLGGLDIFASKDVDNKISQGDDNTFIIKNIGEPLNSKADDFSYYQNLDGKSGFFSSNREGGKGDDDIYKYIVTDCEQVVVGVVKDIATNAIIPQATIIMLNAKGEEVNRKKALADGTFSFKLECEKEYLIRAEQTMYTPSEKRFTTPSLKQELKLEMLLEKNEQFLMEPCADLAKLLDNRIIYFDFDKFNIRSDAEIELQKIIAILTKYPSATLDIRSHTDCRGPEAYNLYLSENRAQATRQYLIDKGISPERLTAKGYGESQLLNECACEGTPSSCSRAKHQENRRSEFVISSFKGEKCME
;
A
#
# COMPACT_ATOMS: atom_id res chain seq x y z
N MET A 1 -18.70 -44.30 71.47
CA MET A 1 -18.41 -43.04 70.75
C MET A 1 -17.06 -43.02 70.03
N LYS A 2 -15.93 -43.46 70.62
CA LYS A 2 -14.63 -43.45 69.93
C LYS A 2 -14.58 -44.26 68.62
N LYS A 3 -15.24 -45.43 68.52
CA LYS A 3 -15.25 -46.23 67.28
C LYS A 3 -16.04 -45.60 66.12
N ILE A 4 -17.10 -44.82 66.40
CA ILE A 4 -17.91 -44.17 65.35
C ILE A 4 -17.15 -42.96 64.76
N ILE A 5 -16.40 -42.22 65.58
CA ILE A 5 -15.56 -41.11 65.12
C ILE A 5 -14.40 -41.62 64.25
N THR A 6 -13.82 -42.79 64.56
CA THR A 6 -12.79 -43.40 63.70
C THR A 6 -13.33 -43.84 62.34
N TYR A 7 -14.55 -44.40 62.28
CA TYR A 7 -15.18 -44.75 60.99
C TYR A 7 -15.61 -43.50 60.18
N ILE A 8 -16.05 -42.42 60.83
CA ILE A 8 -16.36 -41.15 60.15
C ILE A 8 -15.08 -40.47 59.63
N CYS A 9 -13.98 -40.48 60.38
CA CYS A 9 -12.69 -39.97 59.88
C CYS A 9 -12.15 -40.80 58.71
N VAL A 10 -12.34 -42.13 58.70
CA VAL A 10 -11.90 -42.99 57.58
C VAL A 10 -12.79 -42.82 56.34
N ILE A 11 -14.08 -42.54 56.50
CA ILE A 11 -14.99 -42.25 55.37
C ILE A 11 -14.75 -40.84 54.80
N VAL A 12 -14.42 -39.84 55.63
CA VAL A 12 -14.04 -38.49 55.17
C VAL A 12 -12.65 -38.49 54.50
N LEU A 13 -11.73 -39.38 54.91
CA LEU A 13 -10.45 -39.60 54.24
C LEU A 13 -10.54 -40.37 52.91
N LEU A 14 -11.66 -41.04 52.63
CA LEU A 14 -11.90 -41.76 51.37
C LEU A 14 -12.62 -40.90 50.32
N HIS A 15 -12.95 -39.64 50.62
CA HIS A 15 -13.64 -38.72 49.70
C HIS A 15 -12.84 -37.43 49.43
N SER A 16 -11.54 -37.40 49.73
CA SER A 16 -10.64 -36.43 49.10
C SER A 16 -10.49 -36.80 47.62
N PHE A 17 -11.48 -36.42 46.82
CA PHE A 17 -11.34 -36.34 45.36
C PHE A 17 -10.12 -35.45 45.10
N ASN A 18 -9.02 -36.09 44.75
CA ASN A 18 -7.78 -35.38 44.46
C ASN A 18 -8.08 -34.51 43.22
N PRO A 19 -8.11 -33.18 43.32
CA PRO A 19 -8.62 -32.32 42.25
C PRO A 19 -7.86 -32.55 40.94
N ILE A 20 -6.56 -32.88 41.02
CA ILE A 20 -5.71 -33.26 39.89
C ILE A 20 -6.20 -34.54 39.17
N GLN A 21 -6.70 -35.54 39.91
CA GLN A 21 -7.22 -36.77 39.31
C GLN A 21 -8.52 -36.51 38.54
N ALA A 22 -9.36 -35.58 39.00
CA ALA A 22 -10.55 -35.15 38.26
C ALA A 22 -10.18 -34.44 36.96
N GLN A 23 -9.19 -33.53 36.99
CA GLN A 23 -8.72 -32.84 35.78
C GLN A 23 -8.08 -33.80 34.78
N LYS A 24 -7.35 -34.81 35.25
CA LYS A 24 -6.80 -35.87 34.38
C LYS A 24 -7.88 -36.66 33.64
N LEU A 25 -9.01 -36.95 34.29
CA LEU A 25 -10.15 -37.62 33.64
C LEU A 25 -10.82 -36.70 32.61
N LYS A 26 -10.94 -35.40 32.91
CA LYS A 26 -11.48 -34.39 32.00
C LYS A 26 -10.59 -34.16 30.78
N ALA A 27 -9.27 -34.12 30.95
CA ALA A 27 -8.31 -34.07 29.83
C ALA A 27 -8.46 -35.30 28.90
N ARG A 28 -8.77 -36.47 29.46
CA ARG A 28 -8.98 -37.69 28.66
C ARG A 28 -10.32 -37.71 27.94
N SER A 29 -11.35 -37.03 28.45
CA SER A 29 -12.68 -37.06 27.85
C SER A 29 -12.74 -36.40 26.48
N VAL A 30 -11.81 -35.49 26.16
CA VAL A 30 -11.73 -34.81 24.86
C VAL A 30 -10.90 -35.55 23.82
N LYS A 31 -10.39 -36.76 24.12
CA LYS A 31 -9.57 -37.51 23.17
C LYS A 31 -10.31 -37.72 21.85
N ASP A 32 -11.56 -38.17 21.93
CA ASP A 32 -12.38 -38.44 20.74
C ASP A 32 -12.81 -37.13 20.08
N ASP A 33 -13.10 -36.08 20.85
CA ASP A 33 -13.41 -34.75 20.31
C ASP A 33 -12.25 -34.21 19.47
N TYR A 34 -11.01 -34.27 19.99
CA TYR A 34 -9.82 -33.81 19.28
C TYR A 34 -9.54 -34.66 18.03
N THR A 35 -9.68 -35.99 18.13
CA THR A 35 -9.48 -36.91 17.00
C THR A 35 -10.50 -36.67 15.89
N ASN A 36 -11.73 -36.28 16.26
CA ASN A 36 -12.79 -35.90 15.33
C ASN A 36 -12.77 -34.41 14.98
N TYR A 37 -11.65 -33.71 15.20
CA TYR A 37 -11.44 -32.30 14.86
C TYR A 37 -12.44 -31.31 15.49
N SER A 38 -13.07 -31.69 16.62
CA SER A 38 -13.96 -30.82 17.39
C SER A 38 -13.14 -29.87 18.26
N TYR A 39 -12.42 -28.96 17.60
CA TYR A 39 -11.40 -28.12 18.21
C TYR A 39 -11.96 -27.05 19.16
N ILE A 40 -13.11 -26.45 18.85
CA ILE A 40 -13.76 -25.48 19.76
C ILE A 40 -14.02 -26.15 21.12
N LYS A 41 -14.82 -27.22 21.12
CA LYS A 41 -15.11 -28.01 22.33
C LYS A 41 -13.86 -28.52 23.03
N THR A 42 -12.86 -28.97 22.27
CA THR A 42 -11.60 -29.45 22.85
C THR A 42 -10.87 -28.32 23.58
N SER A 43 -10.76 -27.14 22.96
CA SER A 43 -10.08 -25.98 23.52
C SER A 43 -10.77 -25.48 24.79
N GLU A 44 -12.10 -25.41 24.83
CA GLU A 44 -12.86 -24.98 26.01
C GLU A 44 -12.60 -25.89 27.22
N VAL A 45 -12.69 -27.21 27.01
CA VAL A 45 -12.49 -28.18 28.10
C VAL A 45 -11.04 -28.19 28.56
N LEU A 46 -10.08 -28.17 27.63
CA LEU A 46 -8.66 -28.20 27.99
C LEU A 46 -8.19 -26.88 28.61
N LEU A 47 -8.78 -25.74 28.24
CA LEU A 47 -8.54 -24.46 28.88
C LEU A 47 -8.92 -24.53 30.38
N GLU A 48 -10.10 -25.06 30.69
CA GLU A 48 -10.51 -25.25 32.09
C GLU A 48 -9.55 -26.21 32.83
N VAL A 49 -9.09 -27.28 32.18
CA VAL A 49 -8.15 -28.25 32.76
C VAL A 49 -6.82 -27.58 33.17
N VAL A 50 -6.25 -26.75 32.30
CA VAL A 50 -4.97 -26.05 32.58
C VAL A 50 -5.13 -24.92 33.59
N GLU A 51 -6.29 -24.25 33.61
CA GLU A 51 -6.64 -23.24 34.62
C GLU A 51 -6.81 -23.85 36.02
N ASN A 52 -7.26 -25.10 36.10
CA ASN A 52 -7.33 -25.89 37.33
C ASN A 52 -6.00 -26.59 37.69
N GLY A 53 -4.89 -26.19 37.04
CA GLY A 53 -3.53 -26.60 37.42
C GLY A 53 -3.09 -27.97 36.89
N TYR A 54 -3.86 -28.63 36.03
CA TYR A 54 -3.40 -29.86 35.38
C TYR A 54 -2.77 -29.56 34.01
N ARG A 55 -1.45 -29.64 33.95
CA ARG A 55 -0.65 -29.36 32.76
C ARG A 55 0.24 -30.56 32.45
N ASN A 56 0.36 -30.89 31.16
CA ASN A 56 1.32 -31.85 30.62
C ASN A 56 1.46 -31.62 29.10
N GLN A 57 2.44 -32.29 28.49
CA GLN A 57 2.71 -32.19 27.06
C GLN A 57 1.45 -32.41 26.19
N ASP A 58 0.72 -33.52 26.36
CA ASP A 58 -0.46 -33.86 25.54
C ASP A 58 -1.57 -32.81 25.63
N VAL A 59 -1.83 -32.31 26.85
CA VAL A 59 -2.85 -31.28 27.10
C VAL A 59 -2.47 -29.96 26.42
N LEU A 60 -1.24 -29.48 26.62
CA LEU A 60 -0.78 -28.21 26.06
C LEU A 60 -0.69 -28.28 24.53
N GLN A 61 -0.21 -29.39 23.99
CA GLN A 61 -0.15 -29.63 22.55
C GLN A 61 -1.54 -29.58 21.90
N LYS A 62 -2.53 -30.28 22.47
CA LYS A 62 -3.90 -30.30 21.94
C LYS A 62 -4.59 -28.96 22.08
N LEU A 63 -4.40 -28.28 23.22
CA LEU A 63 -4.98 -26.96 23.46
C LEU A 63 -4.44 -25.93 22.46
N ALA A 64 -3.12 -25.84 22.31
CA ALA A 64 -2.49 -24.90 21.38
C ALA A 64 -2.88 -25.19 19.93
N ASN A 65 -2.86 -26.46 19.49
CA ASN A 65 -3.33 -26.84 18.16
C ASN A 65 -4.81 -26.50 17.94
N SER A 66 -5.67 -26.71 18.94
CA SER A 66 -7.10 -26.43 18.81
C SER A 66 -7.36 -24.95 18.54
N PHE A 67 -6.63 -24.05 19.21
CA PHE A 67 -6.68 -22.62 18.91
C PHE A 67 -6.07 -22.28 17.55
N TYR A 68 -4.95 -22.92 17.19
CA TYR A 68 -4.30 -22.71 15.89
C TYR A 68 -5.24 -23.06 14.72
N PHE A 69 -5.87 -24.24 14.76
CA PHE A 69 -6.77 -24.72 13.71
C PHE A 69 -8.14 -24.03 13.67
N THR A 70 -8.48 -23.23 14.68
CA THR A 70 -9.69 -22.39 14.73
C THR A 70 -9.36 -20.90 14.55
N ASN A 71 -8.16 -20.61 14.02
CA ASN A 71 -7.64 -19.27 13.75
C ASN A 71 -7.65 -18.31 14.96
N LYS A 72 -7.54 -18.83 16.17
CA LYS A 72 -7.37 -18.03 17.40
C LYS A 72 -5.88 -17.84 17.69
N MET A 73 -5.19 -17.13 16.80
CA MET A 73 -3.72 -17.05 16.77
C MET A 73 -3.11 -16.49 18.06
N ASP A 74 -3.74 -15.51 18.70
CA ASP A 74 -3.29 -15.00 20.02
C ASP A 74 -3.28 -16.08 21.10
N GLN A 75 -4.33 -16.90 21.16
CA GLN A 75 -4.42 -18.01 22.12
C GLN A 75 -3.45 -19.14 21.73
N ALA A 76 -3.33 -19.45 20.44
CA ALA A 76 -2.37 -20.43 19.96
C ALA A 76 -0.94 -20.04 20.36
N ALA A 77 -0.53 -18.80 20.09
CA ALA A 77 0.80 -18.29 20.45
C ALA A 77 1.06 -18.36 21.95
N LYS A 78 0.07 -17.98 22.77
CA LYS A 78 0.15 -18.13 24.24
C LYS A 78 0.40 -19.58 24.64
N TRP A 79 -0.42 -20.52 24.19
CA TRP A 79 -0.36 -21.91 24.65
C TRP A 79 0.80 -22.71 24.08
N TYR A 80 1.29 -22.38 22.87
CA TYR A 80 2.57 -22.91 22.40
C TYR A 80 3.74 -22.37 23.25
N GLY A 81 3.72 -21.09 23.63
CA GLY A 81 4.71 -20.54 24.57
C GLY A 81 4.76 -21.32 25.88
N GLU A 82 3.60 -21.57 26.49
CA GLU A 82 3.47 -22.39 27.70
C GLU A 82 3.95 -23.84 27.48
N LEU A 83 3.66 -24.45 26.32
CA LEU A 83 4.17 -25.78 25.96
C LEU A 83 5.70 -25.84 26.01
N PHE A 84 6.38 -24.83 25.46
CA PHE A 84 7.84 -24.80 25.42
C PHE A 84 8.48 -24.45 26.77
N ILE A 85 7.84 -23.61 27.59
CA ILE A 85 8.27 -23.37 28.98
C ILE A 85 8.18 -24.66 29.79
N GLU A 86 7.07 -25.39 29.66
CA GLU A 86 6.88 -26.68 30.33
C GLU A 86 7.88 -27.72 29.83
N ALA A 87 8.17 -27.74 28.52
CA ALA A 87 9.16 -28.64 27.92
C ALA A 87 10.56 -28.44 28.50
N GLU A 88 10.99 -27.20 28.71
CA GLU A 88 12.26 -26.87 29.36
C GLU A 88 12.24 -27.25 30.85
N THR A 89 11.12 -27.03 31.54
CA THR A 89 10.98 -27.30 32.98
C THR A 89 10.96 -28.80 33.29
N GLU A 90 10.20 -29.57 32.51
CA GLU A 90 9.99 -31.01 32.70
C GLU A 90 10.88 -31.88 31.80
N ASN A 91 11.73 -31.25 30.98
CA ASN A 91 12.73 -31.88 30.11
C ASN A 91 12.14 -32.95 29.16
N PHE A 92 11.04 -32.62 28.47
CA PHE A 92 10.47 -33.45 27.42
C PHE A 92 10.73 -32.89 26.02
N VAL A 93 10.74 -33.78 25.03
CA VAL A 93 10.98 -33.42 23.62
C VAL A 93 9.66 -33.05 22.96
N VAL A 94 9.63 -31.88 22.33
CA VAL A 94 8.50 -31.39 21.53
C VAL A 94 8.75 -31.74 20.06
N ASP A 95 7.72 -32.22 19.37
CA ASP A 95 7.80 -32.52 17.94
C ASP A 95 8.11 -31.24 17.12
N PRO A 96 9.01 -31.29 16.12
CA PRO A 96 9.42 -30.13 15.33
C PRO A 96 8.26 -29.32 14.73
N GLU A 97 7.14 -29.95 14.39
CA GLU A 97 5.99 -29.26 13.79
C GLU A 97 5.37 -28.22 14.75
N TYR A 98 5.50 -28.42 16.07
CA TYR A 98 5.05 -27.43 17.06
C TYR A 98 5.94 -26.18 17.11
N TYR A 99 7.23 -26.29 16.75
CA TYR A 99 8.09 -25.11 16.60
C TYR A 99 7.61 -24.25 15.43
N PHE A 100 7.29 -24.92 14.32
CA PHE A 100 6.80 -24.26 13.11
C PHE A 100 5.44 -23.59 13.34
N ARG A 101 4.47 -24.31 13.91
CA ARG A 101 3.15 -23.74 14.22
C ARG A 101 3.20 -22.63 15.26
N TYR A 102 4.12 -22.71 16.22
CA TYR A 102 4.31 -21.60 17.14
C TYR A 102 4.84 -20.35 16.43
N ALA A 103 5.83 -20.52 15.54
CA ALA A 103 6.31 -19.42 14.72
C ALA A 103 5.19 -18.80 13.86
N LEU A 104 4.33 -19.62 13.24
CA LEU A 104 3.18 -19.12 12.49
C LEU A 104 2.13 -18.44 13.37
N ALA A 105 1.86 -18.96 14.58
CA ALA A 105 0.93 -18.33 15.51
C ALA A 105 1.42 -16.93 15.93
N LEU A 106 2.72 -16.78 16.23
CA LEU A 106 3.34 -15.48 16.52
C LEU A 106 3.27 -14.53 15.33
N LYS A 107 3.44 -15.06 14.12
CA LYS A 107 3.27 -14.28 12.90
C LYS A 107 1.82 -13.80 12.74
N GLY A 108 0.84 -14.65 13.03
CA GLY A 108 -0.58 -14.31 13.05
C GLY A 108 -0.97 -13.22 14.03
N THR A 109 -0.17 -13.00 15.08
CA THR A 109 -0.35 -11.86 16.01
C THR A 109 0.40 -10.59 15.57
N GLY A 110 1.24 -10.68 14.54
CA GLY A 110 2.12 -9.61 14.06
C GLY A 110 3.49 -9.55 14.76
N ASP A 111 3.82 -10.52 15.63
CA ASP A 111 5.13 -10.61 16.29
C ASP A 111 6.16 -11.35 15.42
N TYR A 112 6.58 -10.70 14.34
CA TYR A 112 7.51 -11.25 13.38
C TYR A 112 8.91 -11.51 13.97
N GLU A 113 9.35 -10.71 14.94
CA GLU A 113 10.67 -10.89 15.56
C GLU A 113 10.71 -12.16 16.40
N ALA A 114 9.68 -12.41 17.22
CA ALA A 114 9.57 -13.65 17.96
C ALA A 114 9.36 -14.86 17.03
N SER A 115 8.56 -14.70 15.98
CA SER A 115 8.38 -15.73 14.94
C SER A 115 9.72 -16.15 14.32
N ASP A 116 10.57 -15.18 13.93
CA ASP A 116 11.87 -15.46 13.33
C ASP A 116 12.81 -16.21 14.28
N VAL A 117 12.72 -15.98 15.59
CA VAL A 117 13.47 -16.76 16.60
C VAL A 117 13.03 -18.22 16.60
N TRP A 118 11.72 -18.47 16.56
CA TRP A 118 11.17 -19.83 16.53
C TRP A 118 11.42 -20.55 15.20
N MET A 119 11.41 -19.84 14.08
CA MET A 119 11.82 -20.40 12.79
C MET A 119 13.29 -20.83 12.78
N LYS A 120 14.19 -20.09 13.44
CA LYS A 120 15.59 -20.52 13.61
C LYS A 120 15.68 -21.80 14.46
N LYS A 121 14.90 -21.89 15.54
CA LYS A 121 14.83 -23.12 16.36
C LYS A 121 14.28 -24.30 15.57
N PHE A 122 13.19 -24.11 14.84
CA PHE A 122 12.61 -25.11 13.93
C PHE A 122 13.65 -25.61 12.93
N THR A 123 14.36 -24.71 12.26
CA THR A 123 15.37 -25.09 11.26
C THR A 123 16.57 -25.79 11.88
N ALA A 124 16.90 -25.49 13.14
CA ALA A 124 17.97 -26.20 13.85
C ALA A 124 17.58 -27.65 14.21
N VAL A 125 16.31 -27.90 14.54
CA VAL A 125 15.82 -29.26 14.86
C VAL A 125 15.41 -30.07 13.63
N LYS A 126 15.13 -29.42 12.50
CA LYS A 126 14.70 -30.04 11.24
C LYS A 126 15.40 -29.40 10.01
N PRO A 127 16.73 -29.52 9.88
CA PRO A 127 17.53 -28.79 8.87
C PRO A 127 17.25 -29.20 7.41
N GLU A 128 16.64 -30.36 7.19
CA GLU A 128 16.27 -30.87 5.87
C GLU A 128 14.95 -30.30 5.33
N ASP A 129 14.10 -29.72 6.19
CA ASP A 129 12.77 -29.22 5.83
C ASP A 129 12.86 -27.97 4.95
N SER A 130 12.10 -27.96 3.84
CA SER A 130 12.17 -26.89 2.85
C SER A 130 11.68 -25.55 3.39
N ARG A 131 10.74 -25.55 4.33
CA ARG A 131 10.20 -24.34 4.98
C ARG A 131 11.29 -23.61 5.77
N GLY A 132 12.09 -24.37 6.53
CA GLY A 132 13.24 -23.86 7.27
C GLY A 132 14.37 -23.37 6.36
N LYS A 133 14.68 -24.11 5.29
CA LYS A 133 15.68 -23.71 4.28
C LYS A 133 15.28 -22.43 3.54
N SER A 134 14.00 -22.31 3.18
CA SER A 134 13.45 -21.13 2.51
C SER A 134 13.54 -19.90 3.42
N PHE A 135 13.21 -20.05 4.71
CA PHE A 135 13.35 -19.02 5.72
C PHE A 135 14.81 -18.54 5.92
N LEU A 136 15.79 -19.47 5.93
CA LEU A 136 17.21 -19.14 6.05
C LEU A 136 17.88 -18.67 4.74
N SER A 137 17.11 -18.50 3.67
CA SER A 137 17.66 -18.04 2.40
C SER A 137 18.34 -16.67 2.53
N LYS A 138 19.26 -16.34 1.62
CA LYS A 138 19.96 -15.05 1.64
C LYS A 138 19.05 -13.85 1.39
N VAL A 139 17.84 -14.09 0.88
CA VAL A 139 16.87 -13.05 0.58
C VAL A 139 16.06 -12.82 1.85
N ASP A 140 16.12 -11.60 2.40
CA ASP A 140 15.24 -11.23 3.49
C ASP A 140 13.79 -11.24 3.01
N TYR A 141 12.99 -12.15 3.56
CA TYR A 141 11.62 -12.36 3.10
C TYR A 141 10.75 -11.12 3.32
N LYS A 142 10.94 -10.38 4.43
CA LYS A 142 10.19 -9.15 4.71
C LYS A 142 10.48 -8.09 3.67
N SER A 143 11.75 -7.90 3.31
CA SER A 143 12.14 -7.01 2.21
C SER A 143 11.59 -7.47 0.87
N ALA A 144 11.58 -8.77 0.58
CA ALA A 144 11.05 -9.31 -0.67
C ALA A 144 9.52 -9.13 -0.79
N ILE A 145 8.79 -9.35 0.30
CA ILE A 145 7.35 -9.11 0.38
C ILE A 145 7.06 -7.62 0.24
N ASN A 146 7.80 -6.77 0.95
CA ASN A 146 7.67 -5.31 0.85
C ASN A 146 8.02 -4.80 -0.56
N PHE A 147 8.92 -5.46 -1.28
CA PHE A 147 9.21 -5.14 -2.68
C PHE A 147 8.01 -5.44 -3.60
N ASN A 148 7.22 -6.47 -3.29
CA ASN A 148 6.01 -6.82 -4.04
C ASN A 148 4.76 -6.06 -3.56
N ARG A 149 4.87 -5.27 -2.48
CA ARG A 149 3.78 -4.45 -1.96
C ARG A 149 3.28 -3.46 -3.03
N ASN A 150 1.97 -3.26 -3.06
CA ASN A 150 1.34 -2.31 -3.97
C ASN A 150 0.30 -1.44 -3.24
N ASP A 151 0.70 -0.23 -2.85
CA ASP A 151 -0.16 0.75 -2.15
C ASP A 151 -1.29 1.34 -3.02
N PHE A 152 -1.35 0.96 -4.31
CA PHE A 152 -2.38 1.35 -5.26
C PHE A 152 -3.46 0.27 -5.42
N ILE A 153 -3.34 -0.83 -4.68
CA ILE A 153 -4.43 -1.78 -4.53
C ILE A 153 -5.38 -1.28 -3.46
N GLU A 154 -6.63 -1.05 -3.86
CA GLU A 154 -7.74 -0.83 -2.94
C GLU A 154 -8.43 -2.17 -2.67
N VAL A 155 -8.73 -2.44 -1.41
CA VAL A 155 -9.38 -3.67 -0.95
C VAL A 155 -10.71 -3.32 -0.29
N GLU A 156 -11.77 -4.00 -0.70
CA GLU A 156 -13.14 -3.79 -0.23
C GLU A 156 -13.72 -5.11 0.29
N ASN A 157 -14.24 -5.13 1.53
CA ASN A 157 -15.00 -6.27 2.04
C ASN A 157 -16.38 -6.28 1.38
N LEU A 158 -16.78 -7.39 0.76
CA LEU A 158 -18.01 -7.42 -0.02
C LEU A 158 -19.28 -7.41 0.83
N GLU A 159 -20.30 -6.71 0.33
CA GLU A 159 -21.59 -6.63 1.02
C GLU A 159 -22.29 -8.00 1.18
N ILE A 160 -22.01 -8.94 0.28
CA ILE A 160 -22.59 -10.29 0.30
C ILE A 160 -22.14 -11.14 1.48
N ASN A 161 -21.03 -10.80 2.15
CA ASN A 161 -20.51 -11.57 3.29
C ASN A 161 -21.54 -11.59 4.42
N SER A 162 -21.63 -12.75 5.07
CA SER A 162 -22.50 -13.03 6.19
C SER A 162 -21.71 -12.89 7.50
N LYS A 163 -22.33 -13.29 8.62
CA LYS A 163 -21.66 -13.39 9.92
C LYS A 163 -20.90 -14.72 10.12
N TYR A 164 -20.90 -15.58 9.10
CA TYR A 164 -20.30 -16.91 9.11
C TYR A 164 -19.11 -16.94 8.15
N SER A 165 -18.54 -18.11 7.85
CA SER A 165 -17.51 -18.23 6.82
C SER A 165 -18.12 -18.10 5.41
N ASP A 166 -17.55 -17.20 4.62
CA ASP A 166 -17.85 -16.89 3.23
C ASP A 166 -16.55 -16.80 2.43
N PHE A 167 -16.35 -17.69 1.47
CA PHE A 167 -15.10 -17.72 0.73
C PHE A 167 -15.27 -18.26 -0.69
N GLY A 168 -14.24 -18.06 -1.50
CA GLY A 168 -14.25 -18.51 -2.89
C GLY A 168 -14.79 -17.45 -3.84
N ALA A 169 -14.32 -17.52 -5.07
CA ALA A 169 -14.81 -16.71 -6.17
C ALA A 169 -14.78 -17.54 -7.44
N ALA A 170 -15.95 -17.71 -8.06
CA ALA A 170 -16.11 -18.36 -9.35
C ALA A 170 -17.21 -17.68 -10.14
N PHE A 171 -17.18 -17.82 -11.46
CA PHE A 171 -18.13 -17.18 -12.34
C PHE A 171 -18.72 -18.19 -13.32
N VAL A 172 -20.04 -18.14 -13.49
CA VAL A 172 -20.74 -18.86 -14.54
C VAL A 172 -21.86 -17.99 -15.10
N ASN A 173 -21.80 -17.72 -16.40
CA ASN A 173 -22.60 -16.69 -17.05
C ASN A 173 -22.43 -15.35 -16.32
N GLU A 174 -23.52 -14.72 -15.88
CA GLU A 174 -23.50 -13.46 -15.11
C GLU A 174 -23.48 -13.66 -13.59
N ASN A 175 -23.36 -14.91 -13.09
CA ASN A 175 -23.43 -15.19 -11.66
C ASN A 175 -22.04 -15.31 -11.04
N PHE A 176 -21.87 -14.62 -9.92
CA PHE A 176 -20.80 -14.86 -8.96
C PHE A 176 -21.19 -16.02 -8.04
N VAL A 177 -20.32 -17.01 -7.92
CA VAL A 177 -20.53 -18.24 -7.15
C VAL A 177 -19.46 -18.36 -6.07
N PHE A 178 -19.88 -18.69 -4.86
CA PHE A 178 -19.00 -18.77 -3.69
C PHE A 178 -19.54 -19.78 -2.66
N ALA A 179 -18.71 -20.17 -1.71
CA ALA A 179 -19.08 -21.06 -0.60
C ALA A 179 -19.50 -20.25 0.63
N SER A 180 -20.52 -20.70 1.34
CA SER A 180 -20.98 -20.02 2.55
C SER A 180 -21.61 -20.97 3.57
N SER A 181 -21.38 -20.70 4.85
CA SER A 181 -22.05 -21.35 5.98
C SER A 181 -23.35 -20.63 6.41
N ARG A 182 -23.91 -19.74 5.58
CA ARG A 182 -25.14 -18.97 5.89
C ARG A 182 -26.43 -19.79 5.93
N GLY A 183 -26.38 -21.06 5.54
CA GLY A 183 -27.53 -21.94 5.44
C GLY A 183 -28.07 -22.41 6.80
N ASP A 184 -29.00 -23.35 6.74
CA ASP A 184 -29.61 -24.03 7.91
C ASP A 184 -29.24 -25.52 7.99
N GLY A 185 -28.15 -25.89 7.30
CA GLY A 185 -27.60 -27.24 7.27
C GLY A 185 -27.11 -27.74 8.64
N LYS A 186 -26.60 -28.97 8.66
CA LYS A 186 -26.02 -29.59 9.86
C LYS A 186 -24.93 -28.69 10.44
N ILE A 187 -24.84 -28.59 11.77
CA ILE A 187 -23.75 -27.87 12.42
C ILE A 187 -22.46 -28.68 12.37
N TYR A 188 -21.39 -28.05 11.90
CA TYR A 188 -20.04 -28.58 11.84
C TYR A 188 -19.33 -28.38 13.17
N GLN A 189 -18.76 -29.46 13.72
CA GLN A 189 -18.17 -29.44 15.06
C GLN A 189 -16.82 -28.71 15.13
N TRP A 190 -16.17 -28.46 13.99
CA TRP A 190 -14.91 -27.73 13.93
C TRP A 190 -15.07 -26.27 14.30
N ASN A 191 -16.05 -25.59 13.68
CA ASN A 191 -16.27 -24.15 13.79
C ASN A 191 -17.65 -23.77 14.36
N GLU A 192 -18.48 -24.75 14.70
CA GLU A 192 -19.86 -24.56 15.20
C GLU A 192 -20.79 -23.79 14.25
N GLN A 193 -20.50 -23.85 12.94
CA GLN A 193 -21.31 -23.22 11.90
C GLN A 193 -22.09 -24.26 11.08
N PRO A 194 -23.17 -23.87 10.38
CA PRO A 194 -23.80 -24.74 9.38
C PRO A 194 -22.80 -25.24 8.33
N TYR A 195 -23.07 -26.40 7.73
CA TYR A 195 -22.28 -26.92 6.63
C TYR A 195 -22.24 -25.93 5.46
N LEU A 196 -21.10 -25.93 4.77
CA LEU A 196 -20.87 -25.07 3.60
C LEU A 196 -21.77 -25.52 2.45
N ASP A 197 -22.39 -24.55 1.82
CA ASP A 197 -23.16 -24.71 0.59
C ASP A 197 -22.62 -23.75 -0.46
N LEU A 198 -22.84 -24.05 -1.74
CA LEU A 198 -22.59 -23.07 -2.80
C LEU A 198 -23.75 -22.10 -2.93
N TYR A 199 -23.43 -20.82 -3.06
CA TYR A 199 -24.38 -19.73 -3.27
C TYR A 199 -24.02 -18.97 -4.54
N LYS A 200 -25.00 -18.23 -5.06
CA LYS A 200 -24.82 -17.30 -6.16
C LYS A 200 -25.49 -15.97 -5.93
N VAL A 201 -24.93 -14.97 -6.58
CA VAL A 201 -25.53 -13.66 -6.78
C VAL A 201 -25.31 -13.27 -8.24
N GLY A 202 -26.22 -12.46 -8.80
CA GLY A 202 -26.02 -11.86 -10.12
C GLY A 202 -24.95 -10.76 -10.04
N GLU A 203 -25.36 -9.51 -10.20
CA GLU A 203 -24.44 -8.38 -10.14
C GLU A 203 -23.86 -8.18 -8.72
N ILE A 204 -22.54 -8.31 -8.58
CA ILE A 204 -21.83 -8.16 -7.29
C ILE A 204 -21.86 -6.70 -6.79
N SER A 205 -21.89 -5.73 -7.71
CA SER A 205 -21.90 -4.29 -7.41
C SER A 205 -23.19 -3.84 -6.71
N ASN A 206 -24.29 -4.59 -6.89
CA ASN A 206 -25.59 -4.31 -6.28
C ASN A 206 -26.30 -5.64 -5.98
N PRO A 207 -25.87 -6.37 -4.94
CA PRO A 207 -26.35 -7.72 -4.67
C PRO A 207 -27.81 -7.68 -4.21
N THR A 208 -28.74 -7.85 -5.15
CA THR A 208 -30.19 -7.77 -4.85
C THR A 208 -30.72 -8.94 -4.01
N SER A 209 -30.10 -10.13 -4.09
CA SER A 209 -30.37 -11.27 -3.21
C SER A 209 -29.37 -12.42 -3.46
N VAL A 210 -28.62 -12.82 -2.44
CA VAL A 210 -27.85 -14.07 -2.45
C VAL A 210 -28.80 -15.27 -2.37
N LYS A 211 -28.58 -16.28 -3.21
CA LYS A 211 -29.42 -17.49 -3.29
C LYS A 211 -28.57 -18.75 -3.29
N PRO A 212 -29.06 -19.89 -2.76
CA PRO A 212 -28.41 -21.18 -2.97
C PRO A 212 -28.15 -21.44 -4.46
N PHE A 213 -27.00 -22.01 -4.78
CA PHE A 213 -26.54 -22.15 -6.17
C PHE A 213 -27.46 -23.05 -6.99
N SER A 214 -27.69 -24.28 -6.50
CA SER A 214 -28.58 -25.27 -7.11
C SER A 214 -28.95 -26.34 -6.08
N PRO A 215 -30.24 -26.73 -5.97
CA PRO A 215 -30.66 -27.82 -5.07
C PRO A 215 -30.18 -29.22 -5.52
N LYS A 216 -29.65 -29.35 -6.75
CA LYS A 216 -29.01 -30.60 -7.21
C LYS A 216 -27.52 -30.65 -6.83
N ILE A 217 -26.89 -29.49 -6.63
CA ILE A 217 -25.48 -29.39 -6.26
C ILE A 217 -25.33 -29.30 -4.74
N ASN A 218 -26.11 -28.45 -4.08
CA ASN A 218 -26.08 -28.36 -2.62
C ASN A 218 -26.71 -29.62 -2.03
N SER A 219 -26.08 -30.20 -1.02
CA SER A 219 -26.50 -31.44 -0.41
C SER A 219 -26.49 -31.36 1.12
N LYS A 220 -26.61 -32.50 1.80
CA LYS A 220 -26.47 -32.55 3.27
C LYS A 220 -24.99 -32.55 3.73
N TYR A 221 -24.08 -32.43 2.78
CA TYR A 221 -22.64 -32.44 2.94
C TYR A 221 -22.08 -31.04 2.67
N HIS A 222 -20.79 -30.81 2.94
CA HIS A 222 -20.17 -29.55 2.55
C HIS A 222 -19.94 -29.53 1.05
N GLU A 223 -20.33 -28.44 0.39
CA GLU A 223 -19.88 -28.07 -0.95
C GLU A 223 -19.09 -26.75 -0.92
N SER A 224 -17.96 -26.72 -1.61
CA SER A 224 -17.13 -25.52 -1.74
C SER A 224 -16.35 -25.50 -3.05
N SER A 225 -15.67 -24.38 -3.31
CA SER A 225 -14.69 -24.20 -4.39
C SER A 225 -15.14 -24.78 -5.73
N ALA A 226 -15.91 -23.98 -6.46
CA ALA A 226 -16.36 -24.31 -7.80
C ALA A 226 -15.45 -23.68 -8.88
N THR A 227 -15.33 -24.33 -10.02
CA THR A 227 -14.80 -23.75 -11.26
C THR A 227 -15.64 -24.24 -12.43
N PHE A 228 -15.72 -23.44 -13.49
CA PHE A 228 -16.62 -23.65 -14.62
C PHE A 228 -15.86 -23.51 -15.92
N THR A 229 -16.19 -24.34 -16.92
CA THR A 229 -15.69 -24.14 -18.29
C THR A 229 -16.20 -22.82 -18.84
N LYS A 230 -15.49 -22.23 -19.81
CA LYS A 230 -15.82 -20.94 -20.42
C LYS A 230 -17.22 -20.88 -21.02
N ASP A 231 -17.69 -22.01 -21.56
CA ASP A 231 -19.03 -22.16 -22.11
C ASP A 231 -20.12 -22.35 -21.03
N GLY A 232 -19.73 -22.48 -19.77
CA GLY A 232 -20.60 -22.69 -18.61
C GLY A 232 -21.24 -24.08 -18.55
N SER A 233 -20.84 -25.02 -19.41
CA SER A 233 -21.51 -26.33 -19.53
C SER A 233 -20.99 -27.38 -18.55
N VAL A 234 -19.77 -27.24 -18.04
CA VAL A 234 -19.16 -28.16 -17.08
C VAL A 234 -18.73 -27.41 -15.83
N MET A 235 -18.99 -28.03 -14.68
CA MET A 235 -18.58 -27.56 -13.36
C MET A 235 -17.69 -28.61 -12.70
N TYR A 236 -16.61 -28.15 -12.06
CA TYR A 236 -15.84 -28.93 -11.10
C TYR A 236 -15.98 -28.29 -9.72
N PHE A 237 -16.22 -29.10 -8.68
CA PHE A 237 -16.39 -28.56 -7.32
C PHE A 237 -15.95 -29.54 -6.24
N THR A 238 -15.62 -29.00 -5.07
CA THR A 238 -15.26 -29.80 -3.89
C THR A 238 -16.51 -30.16 -3.11
N ARG A 239 -16.62 -31.42 -2.72
CA ARG A 239 -17.65 -31.90 -1.80
C ARG A 239 -17.05 -32.88 -0.79
N ASN A 240 -17.40 -32.78 0.48
CA ASN A 240 -17.06 -33.85 1.42
C ASN A 240 -18.09 -34.98 1.33
N THR A 241 -17.72 -36.25 1.32
CA THR A 241 -18.72 -37.31 1.13
C THR A 241 -18.64 -38.45 2.13
N TYR A 242 -19.81 -39.06 2.31
CA TYR A 242 -19.93 -40.44 2.75
C TYR A 242 -20.47 -41.23 1.54
N TYR A 243 -19.57 -41.78 0.72
CA TYR A 243 -20.00 -42.59 -0.42
C TYR A 243 -20.47 -43.98 0.07
N LYS A 244 -21.60 -44.45 -0.49
CA LYS A 244 -22.42 -45.64 -0.13
C LYS A 244 -21.71 -47.02 -0.08
N ARG A 245 -20.39 -47.09 -0.06
CA ARG A 245 -19.62 -48.33 0.18
C ARG A 245 -18.70 -48.27 1.40
N TYR A 246 -18.63 -47.12 2.08
CA TYR A 246 -17.72 -46.90 3.19
C TYR A 246 -18.45 -46.25 4.36
N THR A 247 -18.43 -46.92 5.49
CA THR A 247 -18.79 -46.35 6.77
C THR A 247 -17.63 -45.50 7.32
N VAL A 248 -17.90 -44.67 8.33
CA VAL A 248 -16.87 -43.98 9.16
C VAL A 248 -15.84 -44.97 9.74
N LYS A 249 -16.02 -46.28 9.57
CA LYS A 249 -15.11 -47.33 10.02
C LYS A 249 -14.19 -47.89 8.92
N ASP A 250 -14.28 -47.42 7.67
CA ASP A 250 -13.61 -48.06 6.52
C ASP A 250 -12.44 -47.25 5.92
N GLY A 251 -12.19 -46.02 6.38
CA GLY A 251 -10.92 -45.29 6.17
C GLY A 251 -10.14 -45.22 7.49
N ASP A 252 -8.82 -45.03 7.45
CA ASP A 252 -7.90 -45.28 8.58
C ASP A 252 -8.30 -44.63 9.92
N GLU A 253 -9.14 -43.58 9.96
CA GLU A 253 -9.56 -42.94 11.21
C GLU A 253 -11.01 -42.38 11.21
N GLY A 254 -11.87 -42.75 10.25
CA GLY A 254 -13.25 -42.22 10.20
C GLY A 254 -13.40 -40.73 9.86
N VAL A 255 -12.38 -40.17 9.22
CA VAL A 255 -12.35 -38.79 8.73
C VAL A 255 -13.10 -38.67 7.41
N ASN A 256 -14.02 -37.70 7.30
CA ASN A 256 -14.70 -37.36 6.05
C ASN A 256 -13.74 -36.60 5.13
N ARG A 257 -13.27 -37.23 4.05
CA ARG A 257 -12.32 -36.63 3.09
C ARG A 257 -13.03 -35.72 2.09
N LEU A 258 -12.30 -34.72 1.60
CA LEU A 258 -12.76 -33.86 0.52
C LEU A 258 -12.62 -34.61 -0.81
N GLN A 259 -13.61 -34.50 -1.69
CA GLN A 259 -13.61 -35.16 -2.99
C GLN A 259 -13.94 -34.16 -4.09
N LEU A 260 -13.36 -34.36 -5.26
CA LEU A 260 -13.59 -33.54 -6.43
C LEU A 260 -14.72 -34.15 -7.28
N TYR A 261 -15.72 -33.34 -7.61
CA TYR A 261 -16.85 -33.71 -8.43
C TYR A 261 -16.86 -32.96 -9.75
N ARG A 262 -17.43 -33.61 -10.77
CA ARG A 262 -17.76 -33.03 -12.07
C ARG A 262 -19.28 -33.06 -12.23
N ALA A 263 -19.86 -31.99 -12.77
CA ALA A 263 -21.27 -31.91 -13.15
C ALA A 263 -21.40 -31.26 -14.53
N THR A 264 -22.48 -31.58 -15.25
CA THR A 264 -22.77 -31.02 -16.57
C THR A 264 -24.12 -30.32 -16.58
N LEU A 265 -24.23 -29.20 -17.28
CA LEU A 265 -25.48 -28.50 -17.50
C LEU A 265 -26.27 -29.20 -18.63
N ASN A 266 -27.52 -29.55 -18.38
CA ASN A 266 -28.38 -30.15 -19.39
C ASN A 266 -29.13 -29.08 -20.22
N ASP A 267 -29.83 -29.51 -21.28
CA ASP A 267 -30.58 -28.62 -22.18
C ASP A 267 -31.71 -27.82 -21.47
N ALA A 268 -32.15 -28.27 -20.30
CA ALA A 268 -33.15 -27.58 -19.48
C ALA A 268 -32.51 -26.49 -18.58
N GLY A 269 -31.18 -26.31 -18.63
CA GLY A 269 -30.45 -25.36 -17.79
C GLY A 269 -30.28 -25.84 -16.35
N GLU A 270 -30.40 -27.14 -16.09
CA GLU A 270 -30.20 -27.74 -14.77
C GLU A 270 -28.89 -28.51 -14.71
N TRP A 271 -28.20 -28.42 -13.57
CA TRP A 271 -27.02 -29.27 -13.31
C TRP A 271 -27.42 -30.73 -13.18
N ASP A 272 -26.71 -31.61 -13.86
CA ASP A 272 -26.93 -33.06 -13.91
C ASP A 272 -25.59 -33.82 -14.00
N ASN A 273 -25.63 -35.15 -14.09
CA ASN A 273 -24.46 -36.04 -14.21
C ASN A 273 -23.36 -35.72 -13.19
N ILE A 274 -23.76 -35.62 -11.92
CA ILE A 274 -22.88 -35.24 -10.82
C ILE A 274 -22.07 -36.48 -10.40
N GLU A 275 -20.82 -36.55 -10.83
CA GLU A 275 -19.97 -37.72 -10.68
C GLU A 275 -18.64 -37.38 -9.99
N PRO A 276 -18.16 -38.23 -9.06
CA PRO A 276 -16.82 -38.06 -8.51
C PRO A 276 -15.77 -38.33 -9.60
N VAL A 277 -14.66 -37.60 -9.58
CA VAL A 277 -13.54 -37.89 -10.48
C VAL A 277 -12.88 -39.24 -10.15
N HIS A 278 -12.28 -39.88 -11.15
CA HIS A 278 -11.79 -41.26 -11.04
C HIS A 278 -10.59 -41.45 -10.08
N PHE A 279 -9.88 -40.38 -9.75
CA PHE A 279 -8.73 -40.38 -8.84
C PHE A 279 -9.07 -39.93 -7.42
N ASN A 280 -10.35 -39.77 -7.07
CA ASN A 280 -10.76 -39.66 -5.67
C ASN A 280 -10.53 -40.98 -4.93
N ASP A 281 -10.14 -40.92 -3.67
CA ASP A 281 -10.07 -42.08 -2.78
C ASP A 281 -10.67 -41.74 -1.40
N LYS A 282 -10.77 -42.73 -0.53
CA LYS A 282 -11.22 -42.59 0.85
C LYS A 282 -10.10 -42.24 1.83
N ASN A 283 -8.84 -42.45 1.43
CA ASN A 283 -7.67 -42.28 2.30
C ASN A 283 -7.05 -40.89 2.21
N TYR A 284 -7.37 -40.14 1.16
CA TYR A 284 -6.88 -38.79 0.91
C TYR A 284 -8.01 -37.89 0.38
N SER A 285 -7.76 -36.60 0.42
CA SER A 285 -8.59 -35.50 -0.04
C SER A 285 -8.15 -35.02 -1.44
N VAL A 286 -9.12 -34.63 -2.26
CA VAL A 286 -8.92 -33.96 -3.54
C VAL A 286 -9.86 -32.75 -3.57
N ALA A 287 -9.31 -31.54 -3.64
CA ALA A 287 -10.07 -30.32 -3.37
C ALA A 287 -9.58 -29.12 -4.19
N HIS A 288 -10.37 -28.05 -4.13
CA HIS A 288 -10.05 -26.71 -4.64
C HIS A 288 -9.67 -26.70 -6.14
N PRO A 289 -10.59 -27.13 -7.01
CA PRO A 289 -10.33 -27.18 -8.45
C PRO A 289 -10.20 -25.79 -9.08
N ALA A 290 -9.31 -25.67 -10.06
CA ALA A 290 -9.17 -24.52 -10.94
C ALA A 290 -8.86 -24.93 -12.36
N LEU A 291 -9.65 -24.45 -13.31
CA LEU A 291 -9.37 -24.62 -14.73
C LEU A 291 -8.29 -23.65 -15.19
N ASN A 292 -7.45 -24.10 -16.12
CA ASN A 292 -6.61 -23.17 -16.87
C ASN A 292 -7.46 -22.35 -17.84
N PHE A 293 -6.90 -21.25 -18.35
CA PHE A 293 -7.66 -20.36 -19.22
C PHE A 293 -8.27 -21.08 -20.42
N ASN A 294 -7.65 -22.12 -20.98
CA ASN A 294 -8.15 -22.80 -22.17
C ASN A 294 -9.07 -24.01 -21.92
N ASP A 295 -9.47 -24.28 -20.67
CA ASP A 295 -10.26 -25.47 -20.28
C ASP A 295 -9.62 -26.81 -20.69
N THR A 296 -8.29 -26.82 -20.83
CA THR A 296 -7.49 -27.99 -21.23
C THR A 296 -6.83 -28.69 -20.05
N ARG A 297 -6.78 -28.04 -18.89
CA ARG A 297 -6.19 -28.57 -17.66
C ARG A 297 -6.99 -28.16 -16.44
N LEU A 298 -7.02 -29.07 -15.47
CA LEU A 298 -7.62 -28.87 -14.16
C LEU A 298 -6.52 -29.00 -13.10
N TYR A 299 -6.26 -27.91 -12.39
CA TYR A 299 -5.41 -27.86 -11.20
C TYR A 299 -6.26 -28.11 -9.95
N PHE A 300 -5.67 -28.72 -8.93
CA PHE A 300 -6.34 -28.99 -7.65
C PHE A 300 -5.31 -29.27 -6.56
N SER A 301 -5.75 -29.24 -5.30
CA SER A 301 -4.94 -29.56 -4.13
C SER A 301 -5.24 -30.98 -3.60
N SER A 302 -4.22 -31.71 -3.13
CA SER A 302 -4.40 -33.05 -2.58
C SER A 302 -3.27 -33.49 -1.63
N ASP A 303 -3.63 -34.35 -0.67
CA ASP A 303 -2.74 -35.14 0.20
C ASP A 303 -2.59 -36.60 -0.29
N MET A 304 -2.81 -36.85 -1.60
CA MET A 304 -2.66 -38.17 -2.21
C MET A 304 -1.21 -38.68 -2.19
N PRO A 305 -0.97 -40.00 -2.37
CA PRO A 305 0.38 -40.53 -2.43
C PRO A 305 1.26 -39.80 -3.46
N GLY A 306 2.43 -39.34 -3.01
CA GLY A 306 3.34 -38.51 -3.81
C GLY A 306 3.37 -37.03 -3.40
N THR A 307 2.47 -36.61 -2.51
CA THR A 307 2.51 -35.29 -1.84
C THR A 307 3.77 -35.13 -0.98
N TYR A 308 4.37 -33.93 -0.98
CA TYR A 308 5.52 -33.58 -0.14
C TYR A 308 5.11 -33.19 1.29
N GLY A 309 4.00 -32.47 1.43
CA GLY A 309 3.53 -31.90 2.70
C GLY A 309 2.14 -32.30 3.13
N GLN A 310 1.43 -31.33 3.73
CA GLN A 310 0.05 -31.51 4.18
C GLN A 310 -0.93 -31.49 3.01
N SER A 311 -0.64 -30.74 1.95
CA SER A 311 -1.35 -30.79 0.68
C SER A 311 -0.51 -30.15 -0.41
N ASP A 312 -0.56 -30.69 -1.61
CA ASP A 312 0.23 -30.23 -2.76
C ASP A 312 -0.70 -29.83 -3.91
N ILE A 313 -0.23 -28.95 -4.80
CA ILE A 313 -0.87 -28.69 -6.09
C ILE A 313 -0.51 -29.78 -7.10
N PHE A 314 -1.56 -30.36 -7.68
CA PHE A 314 -1.54 -31.29 -8.80
C PHE A 314 -2.28 -30.69 -9.99
N TYR A 315 -2.08 -31.27 -11.17
CA TYR A 315 -2.93 -31.03 -12.32
C TYR A 315 -3.26 -32.32 -13.08
N VAL A 316 -4.34 -32.28 -13.87
CA VAL A 316 -4.68 -33.28 -14.88
C VAL A 316 -4.96 -32.60 -16.21
N ASN A 317 -4.61 -33.28 -17.31
CA ASN A 317 -5.05 -32.86 -18.64
C ASN A 317 -6.52 -33.28 -18.86
N ILE A 318 -7.29 -32.39 -19.49
CA ILE A 318 -8.65 -32.63 -19.95
C ILE A 318 -8.55 -33.02 -21.42
N LYS A 319 -9.01 -34.21 -21.77
CA LYS A 319 -9.00 -34.70 -23.16
C LYS A 319 -10.16 -34.10 -23.94
N ASP A 320 -10.09 -34.22 -25.27
CA ASP A 320 -11.12 -33.68 -26.18
C ASP A 320 -12.53 -34.23 -25.92
N ASP A 321 -12.65 -35.44 -25.35
CA ASP A 321 -13.92 -36.05 -24.95
C ASP A 321 -14.41 -35.61 -23.56
N GLY A 322 -13.69 -34.69 -22.91
CA GLY A 322 -13.95 -34.19 -21.56
C GLY A 322 -13.49 -35.12 -20.44
N THR A 323 -12.85 -36.25 -20.73
CA THR A 323 -12.31 -37.14 -19.70
C THR A 323 -11.02 -36.59 -19.12
N LEU A 324 -10.82 -36.82 -17.82
CA LEU A 324 -9.62 -36.41 -17.10
C LEU A 324 -8.51 -37.46 -17.26
N GLY A 325 -7.27 -37.03 -17.45
CA GLY A 325 -6.07 -37.86 -17.37
C GLY A 325 -5.64 -38.18 -15.92
N ASP A 326 -4.45 -38.75 -15.78
CA ASP A 326 -3.86 -39.10 -14.48
C ASP A 326 -3.26 -37.86 -13.77
N PRO A 327 -3.40 -37.74 -12.43
CA PRO A 327 -2.80 -36.65 -11.66
C PRO A 327 -1.28 -36.54 -11.77
N ILE A 328 -0.79 -35.31 -11.93
CA ILE A 328 0.63 -34.98 -11.96
C ILE A 328 0.93 -33.91 -10.88
N ASN A 329 1.84 -34.22 -9.96
CA ASN A 329 2.30 -33.28 -8.93
C ASN A 329 3.19 -32.20 -9.57
N LEU A 330 3.02 -30.92 -9.20
CA LEU A 330 3.81 -29.80 -9.75
C LEU A 330 5.27 -29.76 -9.29
N GLY A 331 5.65 -30.64 -8.36
CA GLY A 331 7.02 -30.78 -7.88
C GLY A 331 7.38 -29.79 -6.77
N SER A 332 8.59 -29.97 -6.21
CA SER A 332 9.07 -29.23 -5.05
C SER A 332 9.41 -27.75 -5.30
N SER A 333 9.23 -27.27 -6.53
CA SER A 333 9.35 -25.85 -6.88
C SER A 333 8.06 -25.08 -6.61
N ILE A 334 6.92 -25.78 -6.49
CA ILE A 334 5.61 -25.24 -6.08
C ILE A 334 5.21 -25.78 -4.70
N ASN A 335 5.47 -27.06 -4.45
CA ASN A 335 5.02 -27.77 -3.26
C ASN A 335 6.11 -27.87 -2.17
N SER A 336 5.69 -27.89 -0.91
CA SER A 336 6.53 -27.89 0.29
C SER A 336 5.99 -28.88 1.33
N GLU A 337 6.57 -28.90 2.55
CA GLU A 337 5.99 -29.65 3.68
C GLU A 337 4.70 -28.99 4.25
N GLY A 338 4.34 -27.79 3.79
CA GLY A 338 3.15 -27.03 4.19
C GLY A 338 1.87 -27.45 3.46
N ARG A 339 0.90 -26.54 3.43
CA ARG A 339 -0.37 -26.68 2.71
C ARG A 339 -0.34 -25.79 1.47
N GLU A 340 -0.09 -26.35 0.29
CA GLU A 340 -0.38 -25.66 -0.96
C GLU A 340 -1.81 -25.96 -1.42
N THR A 341 -2.61 -24.91 -1.56
CA THR A 341 -4.06 -25.01 -1.72
C THR A 341 -4.64 -23.84 -2.55
N PHE A 342 -5.93 -23.92 -2.89
CA PHE A 342 -6.66 -22.89 -3.65
C PHE A 342 -5.92 -22.37 -4.90
N PRO A 343 -5.55 -23.25 -5.85
CA PRO A 343 -4.93 -22.81 -7.09
C PRO A 343 -5.87 -21.91 -7.89
N PHE A 344 -5.30 -21.04 -8.71
CA PHE A 344 -5.98 -20.25 -9.73
C PHE A 344 -5.00 -19.98 -10.88
N VAL A 345 -5.46 -20.09 -12.13
CA VAL A 345 -4.62 -19.84 -13.31
C VAL A 345 -5.21 -18.73 -14.14
N ASN A 346 -4.45 -17.65 -14.37
CA ASN A 346 -4.93 -16.51 -15.15
C ASN A 346 -4.77 -16.72 -16.66
N ALA A 347 -5.23 -15.75 -17.46
CA ALA A 347 -5.15 -15.78 -18.92
C ALA A 347 -3.72 -15.78 -19.49
N ASN A 348 -2.72 -15.36 -18.70
CA ASN A 348 -1.31 -15.39 -19.09
C ASN A 348 -0.66 -16.75 -18.80
N GLY A 349 -1.35 -17.68 -18.12
CA GLY A 349 -0.79 -18.94 -17.66
C GLY A 349 0.00 -18.83 -16.35
N ASP A 350 -0.13 -17.72 -15.63
CA ASP A 350 0.43 -17.58 -14.28
C ASP A 350 -0.41 -18.40 -13.29
N LEU A 351 0.25 -19.17 -12.42
CA LEU A 351 -0.37 -19.91 -11.33
C LEU A 351 -0.31 -19.08 -10.05
N PHE A 352 -1.47 -18.87 -9.45
CA PHE A 352 -1.63 -18.36 -8.10
C PHE A 352 -2.08 -19.50 -7.19
N PHE A 353 -1.64 -19.51 -5.94
CA PHE A 353 -2.06 -20.50 -4.95
C PHE A 353 -1.81 -19.93 -3.55
N SER A 354 -2.44 -20.52 -2.55
CA SER A 354 -2.24 -20.17 -1.15
C SER A 354 -1.35 -21.19 -0.46
N SER A 355 -0.44 -20.72 0.37
CA SER A 355 0.47 -21.60 1.11
C SER A 355 0.87 -21.04 2.47
N ASP A 356 1.07 -21.94 3.43
CA ASP A 356 1.74 -21.67 4.70
C ASP A 356 3.17 -22.24 4.76
N GLY A 357 3.63 -22.85 3.67
CA GLY A 357 4.93 -23.51 3.56
C GLY A 357 6.08 -22.61 3.08
N PHE A 358 5.77 -21.40 2.62
CA PHE A 358 6.77 -20.44 2.17
C PHE A 358 6.85 -19.21 3.11
N PRO A 359 7.99 -18.49 3.14
CA PRO A 359 8.09 -17.26 3.90
C PRO A 359 7.03 -16.22 3.47
N GLY A 360 6.08 -15.99 4.38
CA GLY A 360 4.96 -15.06 4.19
C GLY A 360 4.68 -14.17 5.41
N LEU A 361 3.56 -13.46 5.40
CA LEU A 361 3.13 -12.51 6.43
C LEU A 361 2.19 -13.11 7.47
N GLY A 362 1.50 -14.21 7.17
CA GLY A 362 0.44 -14.74 8.02
C GLY A 362 0.39 -16.27 8.09
N GLY A 363 -0.82 -16.80 8.14
CA GLY A 363 -1.08 -18.24 8.06
C GLY A 363 -0.91 -18.71 6.61
N LEU A 364 -2.01 -18.83 5.87
CA LEU A 364 -1.97 -18.92 4.41
C LEU A 364 -1.67 -17.55 3.82
N ASP A 365 -0.71 -17.50 2.92
CA ASP A 365 -0.43 -16.33 2.07
C ASP A 365 -0.64 -16.71 0.60
N ILE A 366 -1.03 -15.74 -0.23
CA ILE A 366 -1.14 -15.91 -1.68
C ILE A 366 0.24 -15.77 -2.32
N PHE A 367 0.60 -16.76 -3.10
CA PHE A 367 1.81 -16.82 -3.89
C PHE A 367 1.48 -16.90 -5.38
N ALA A 368 2.40 -16.45 -6.21
CA ALA A 368 2.31 -16.52 -7.66
C ALA A 368 3.60 -17.08 -8.27
N SER A 369 3.45 -17.87 -9.32
CA SER A 369 4.53 -18.22 -10.23
C SER A 369 4.10 -17.95 -11.67
N LYS A 370 4.98 -17.27 -12.42
CA LYS A 370 4.65 -16.83 -13.77
C LYS A 370 4.77 -17.94 -14.79
N ASP A 371 3.87 -17.93 -15.76
CA ASP A 371 3.95 -18.75 -16.99
C ASP A 371 3.97 -20.28 -16.74
N VAL A 372 3.52 -20.74 -15.57
CA VAL A 372 3.51 -22.16 -15.18
C VAL A 372 2.74 -23.00 -16.20
N ASP A 373 1.55 -22.55 -16.58
CA ASP A 373 0.67 -23.29 -17.47
C ASP A 373 1.37 -23.52 -18.83
N ASN A 374 1.95 -22.48 -19.42
CA ASN A 374 2.59 -22.58 -20.74
C ASN A 374 3.87 -23.41 -20.70
N LYS A 375 4.68 -23.29 -19.64
CA LYS A 375 5.89 -24.09 -19.45
C LYS A 375 5.62 -25.59 -19.39
N ILE A 376 4.59 -26.00 -18.66
CA ILE A 376 4.15 -27.41 -18.63
C ILE A 376 3.76 -27.87 -20.04
N SER A 377 3.05 -27.04 -20.81
CA SER A 377 2.69 -27.39 -22.20
C SER A 377 3.90 -27.54 -23.14
N GLN A 378 5.00 -26.85 -22.84
CA GLN A 378 6.24 -26.91 -23.60
C GLN A 378 7.17 -28.06 -23.16
N GLY A 379 6.83 -28.77 -22.07
CA GLY A 379 7.68 -29.81 -21.51
C GLY A 379 8.96 -29.27 -20.87
N ASP A 380 8.91 -28.06 -20.30
CA ASP A 380 10.02 -27.46 -19.55
C ASP A 380 10.36 -28.29 -18.30
N ASP A 381 11.49 -28.00 -17.66
CA ASP A 381 12.02 -28.74 -16.50
C ASP A 381 11.19 -28.62 -15.20
N ASN A 382 10.04 -27.94 -15.25
CA ASN A 382 9.16 -27.62 -14.13
C ASN A 382 9.84 -26.87 -12.97
N THR A 383 10.86 -26.08 -13.27
CA THR A 383 11.45 -25.14 -12.30
C THR A 383 10.67 -23.83 -12.30
N PHE A 384 9.90 -23.63 -11.23
CA PHE A 384 9.04 -22.47 -11.04
C PHE A 384 9.62 -21.55 -9.97
N ILE A 385 9.54 -20.23 -10.21
CA ILE A 385 9.94 -19.22 -9.22
C ILE A 385 8.67 -18.75 -8.53
N ILE A 386 8.57 -19.02 -7.23
CA ILE A 386 7.47 -18.56 -6.41
C ILE A 386 7.75 -17.14 -5.88
N LYS A 387 6.73 -16.30 -5.84
CA LYS A 387 6.75 -14.99 -5.19
C LYS A 387 5.51 -14.80 -4.33
N ASN A 388 5.69 -14.37 -3.09
CA ASN A 388 4.59 -13.84 -2.27
C ASN A 388 4.09 -12.54 -2.94
N ILE A 389 2.78 -12.38 -3.12
CA ILE A 389 2.24 -11.25 -3.89
C ILE A 389 2.18 -9.92 -3.13
N GLY A 390 2.59 -9.89 -1.87
CA GLY A 390 2.74 -8.67 -1.08
C GLY A 390 1.43 -8.13 -0.50
N GLU A 391 1.57 -7.12 0.36
CA GLU A 391 0.44 -6.32 0.86
C GLU A 391 -0.15 -5.45 -0.26
N PRO A 392 -1.47 -5.14 -0.22
CA PRO A 392 -2.44 -5.47 0.82
C PRO A 392 -3.23 -6.77 0.55
N LEU A 393 -2.85 -7.54 -0.47
CA LEU A 393 -3.51 -8.80 -0.78
C LEU A 393 -3.14 -9.88 0.24
N ASN A 394 -1.89 -9.91 0.67
CA ASN A 394 -1.45 -10.65 1.86
C ASN A 394 -1.40 -9.76 3.10
N SER A 395 -1.51 -10.40 4.26
CA SER A 395 -1.65 -9.80 5.58
C SER A 395 -1.14 -10.78 6.66
N LYS A 396 -1.28 -10.41 7.94
CA LYS A 396 -1.00 -11.34 9.05
C LYS A 396 -2.01 -12.49 9.19
N ALA A 397 -3.13 -12.42 8.49
CA ALA A 397 -4.24 -13.38 8.56
C ALA A 397 -4.03 -14.57 7.60
N ASP A 398 -5.03 -15.42 7.41
CA ASP A 398 -5.09 -16.28 6.24
C ASP A 398 -5.61 -15.47 5.05
N ASP A 399 -4.91 -15.56 3.92
CA ASP A 399 -5.23 -14.92 2.65
C ASP A 399 -5.22 -15.98 1.55
N PHE A 400 -6.40 -16.25 0.99
CA PHE A 400 -6.59 -17.41 0.15
C PHE A 400 -7.64 -17.28 -0.94
N SER A 401 -7.75 -18.32 -1.79
CA SER A 401 -8.74 -18.37 -2.86
C SER A 401 -8.71 -17.14 -3.79
N TYR A 402 -7.51 -16.81 -4.28
CA TYR A 402 -7.30 -15.72 -5.22
C TYR A 402 -8.02 -15.96 -6.55
N TYR A 403 -8.59 -14.88 -7.10
CA TYR A 403 -9.21 -14.84 -8.41
C TYR A 403 -8.86 -13.51 -9.10
N GLN A 404 -8.48 -13.56 -10.38
CA GLN A 404 -8.17 -12.37 -11.18
C GLN A 404 -9.14 -12.24 -12.36
N ASN A 405 -9.72 -11.05 -12.51
CA ASN A 405 -10.52 -10.71 -13.69
C ASN A 405 -9.63 -10.56 -14.94
N LEU A 406 -10.23 -10.66 -16.13
CA LEU A 406 -9.50 -10.54 -17.40
C LEU A 406 -8.83 -9.19 -17.64
N ASP A 407 -9.22 -8.15 -16.90
CA ASP A 407 -8.56 -6.84 -16.94
C ASP A 407 -7.15 -6.84 -16.31
N GLY A 408 -6.80 -7.89 -15.55
CA GLY A 408 -5.55 -8.01 -14.80
C GLY A 408 -5.38 -6.97 -13.68
N LYS A 409 -6.39 -6.13 -13.44
CA LYS A 409 -6.38 -5.01 -12.49
C LYS A 409 -7.43 -5.15 -11.41
N SER A 410 -8.32 -6.12 -11.48
CA SER A 410 -9.30 -6.36 -10.42
C SER A 410 -9.55 -7.85 -10.20
N GLY A 411 -10.14 -8.18 -9.06
CA GLY A 411 -10.45 -9.56 -8.74
C GLY A 411 -10.92 -9.73 -7.30
N PHE A 412 -10.77 -10.94 -6.79
CA PHE A 412 -11.25 -11.34 -5.48
C PHE A 412 -10.23 -12.21 -4.76
N PHE A 413 -10.31 -12.25 -3.44
CA PHE A 413 -9.67 -13.24 -2.60
C PHE A 413 -10.48 -13.37 -1.31
N SER A 414 -10.18 -14.38 -0.50
CA SER A 414 -10.82 -14.63 0.79
C SER A 414 -9.83 -14.45 1.93
N SER A 415 -10.30 -13.96 3.07
CA SER A 415 -9.43 -13.73 4.22
C SER A 415 -10.22 -13.70 5.51
N ASN A 416 -9.54 -14.03 6.61
CA ASN A 416 -10.03 -13.86 7.98
C ASN A 416 -9.37 -12.67 8.69
N ARG A 417 -8.91 -11.69 7.91
CA ARG A 417 -8.35 -10.42 8.40
C ARG A 417 -9.35 -9.61 9.23
N GLU A 418 -8.81 -8.81 10.15
CA GLU A 418 -9.61 -7.87 10.94
C GLU A 418 -10.39 -6.89 10.05
N GLY A 419 -11.58 -6.49 10.53
CA GLY A 419 -12.50 -5.60 9.79
C GLY A 419 -13.51 -6.33 8.89
N GLY A 420 -13.46 -7.66 8.83
CA GLY A 420 -14.49 -8.49 8.22
C GLY A 420 -15.82 -8.56 9.00
N LYS A 421 -16.86 -9.12 8.36
CA LYS A 421 -18.20 -9.42 8.88
C LYS A 421 -18.28 -10.82 9.51
N GLY A 422 -17.57 -11.80 8.96
CA GLY A 422 -17.65 -13.21 9.32
C GLY A 422 -16.34 -13.81 9.82
N ASP A 423 -16.26 -15.15 9.77
CA ASP A 423 -15.04 -15.89 10.12
C ASP A 423 -14.01 -15.79 8.98
N ASP A 424 -14.42 -16.16 7.77
CA ASP A 424 -13.72 -15.84 6.52
C ASP A 424 -14.65 -14.99 5.69
N ASP A 425 -14.11 -14.02 4.97
CA ASP A 425 -14.85 -13.12 4.11
C ASP A 425 -14.24 -13.03 2.72
N ILE A 426 -15.07 -12.69 1.74
CA ILE A 426 -14.65 -12.38 0.38
C ILE A 426 -14.36 -10.89 0.26
N TYR A 427 -13.17 -10.57 -0.25
CA TYR A 427 -12.72 -9.23 -0.53
C TYR A 427 -12.56 -9.04 -2.03
N LYS A 428 -12.93 -7.87 -2.51
CA LYS A 428 -12.63 -7.39 -3.87
C LYS A 428 -11.37 -6.54 -3.82
N TYR A 429 -10.52 -6.66 -4.84
CA TYR A 429 -9.40 -5.73 -5.02
C TYR A 429 -9.48 -5.02 -6.36
N ILE A 430 -8.97 -3.79 -6.40
CA ILE A 430 -8.80 -2.98 -7.61
C ILE A 430 -7.42 -2.33 -7.57
N VAL A 431 -6.63 -2.51 -8.62
CA VAL A 431 -5.36 -1.84 -8.87
C VAL A 431 -5.66 -0.50 -9.54
N THR A 432 -5.48 0.58 -8.80
CA THR A 432 -5.60 1.96 -9.27
C THR A 432 -4.32 2.41 -9.99
N ASP A 433 -4.40 3.52 -10.72
CA ASP A 433 -3.23 4.08 -11.37
C ASP A 433 -2.22 4.60 -10.33
N CYS A 434 -0.94 4.34 -10.60
CA CYS A 434 0.13 4.68 -9.69
C CYS A 434 0.44 6.19 -9.72
N GLU A 435 -0.16 6.93 -8.78
CA GLU A 435 0.03 8.38 -8.61
C GLU A 435 0.85 8.73 -7.36
N GLN A 436 1.84 9.60 -7.50
CA GLN A 436 2.59 10.22 -6.43
C GLN A 436 2.23 11.71 -6.32
N VAL A 437 2.43 12.27 -5.13
CA VAL A 437 2.31 13.72 -4.92
C VAL A 437 3.63 14.26 -4.44
N VAL A 438 4.17 15.23 -5.18
CA VAL A 438 5.28 16.06 -4.71
C VAL A 438 4.74 17.37 -4.18
N VAL A 439 5.16 17.70 -2.97
CA VAL A 439 4.93 19.00 -2.33
C VAL A 439 6.25 19.70 -2.17
N GLY A 440 6.27 21.01 -2.37
CA GLY A 440 7.50 21.75 -2.18
C GLY A 440 7.26 23.19 -1.78
N VAL A 441 8.36 23.85 -1.44
CA VAL A 441 8.40 25.26 -1.05
C VAL A 441 9.54 25.96 -1.77
N VAL A 442 9.31 27.20 -2.18
CA VAL A 442 10.31 28.03 -2.84
C VAL A 442 10.86 29.04 -1.84
N LYS A 443 12.19 29.12 -1.72
CA LYS A 443 12.85 30.01 -0.78
C LYS A 443 14.06 30.69 -1.43
N ASP A 444 14.40 31.86 -0.91
CA ASP A 444 15.67 32.51 -1.19
C ASP A 444 16.79 31.78 -0.45
N ILE A 445 17.87 31.42 -1.16
CA ILE A 445 18.95 30.60 -0.61
C ILE A 445 19.75 31.30 0.51
N ALA A 446 19.85 32.64 0.48
CA ALA A 446 20.68 33.39 1.41
C ALA A 446 19.93 33.75 2.70
N THR A 447 18.66 34.10 2.58
CA THR A 447 17.81 34.61 3.67
C THR A 447 16.85 33.57 4.20
N ASN A 448 16.64 32.46 3.47
CA ASN A 448 15.64 31.44 3.74
C ASN A 448 14.19 31.96 3.72
N ALA A 449 13.98 33.18 3.20
CA ALA A 449 12.65 33.79 3.07
C ALA A 449 11.85 33.07 1.98
N ILE A 450 10.54 32.90 2.18
CA ILE A 450 9.64 32.31 1.17
C ILE A 450 9.51 33.22 -0.05
N ILE A 451 9.45 32.61 -1.24
CA ILE A 451 9.25 33.32 -2.50
C ILE A 451 7.86 32.96 -3.05
N PRO A 452 6.82 33.76 -2.74
CA PRO A 452 5.49 33.52 -3.27
C PRO A 452 5.43 33.79 -4.78
N GLN A 453 4.45 33.19 -5.46
CA GLN A 453 4.18 33.43 -6.88
C GLN A 453 5.35 33.13 -7.85
N ALA A 454 6.36 32.38 -7.39
CA ALA A 454 7.37 31.80 -8.27
C ALA A 454 6.71 30.85 -9.28
N THR A 455 7.15 30.87 -10.53
CA THR A 455 6.71 29.93 -11.55
C THR A 455 7.37 28.59 -11.32
N ILE A 456 6.60 27.52 -11.21
CA ILE A 456 7.11 26.15 -11.11
C ILE A 456 6.73 25.40 -12.37
N ILE A 457 7.73 24.83 -13.03
CA ILE A 457 7.61 24.08 -14.27
C ILE A 457 8.03 22.65 -14.00
N MET A 458 7.18 21.70 -14.37
CA MET A 458 7.41 20.28 -14.27
C MET A 458 7.72 19.72 -15.65
N LEU A 459 8.90 19.12 -15.78
CA LEU A 459 9.42 18.56 -17.01
C LEU A 459 9.58 17.03 -16.86
N ASN A 460 9.32 16.28 -17.92
CA ASN A 460 9.59 14.84 -17.95
C ASN A 460 11.09 14.55 -18.21
N ALA A 461 11.46 13.27 -18.23
CA ALA A 461 12.82 12.81 -18.53
C ALA A 461 13.39 13.33 -19.87
N LYS A 462 12.53 13.63 -20.86
CA LYS A 462 12.92 14.17 -22.16
C LYS A 462 13.08 15.71 -22.18
N GLY A 463 12.78 16.38 -21.06
CA GLY A 463 12.78 17.83 -20.96
C GLY A 463 11.53 18.51 -21.53
N GLU A 464 10.46 17.76 -21.78
CA GLU A 464 9.18 18.31 -22.25
C GLU A 464 8.35 18.80 -21.06
N GLU A 465 7.71 19.96 -21.19
CA GLU A 465 6.83 20.52 -20.15
C GLU A 465 5.56 19.69 -20.01
N VAL A 466 5.37 19.13 -18.82
CA VAL A 466 4.19 18.33 -18.46
C VAL A 466 3.17 19.19 -17.70
N ASN A 467 3.63 20.13 -16.87
CA ASN A 467 2.75 21.00 -16.09
C ASN A 467 3.47 22.30 -15.68
N ARG A 468 2.71 23.36 -15.45
CA ARG A 468 3.20 24.66 -14.98
C ARG A 468 2.21 25.28 -14.01
N LYS A 469 2.72 25.74 -12.87
CA LYS A 469 1.92 26.38 -11.81
C LYS A 469 2.66 27.58 -11.22
N LYS A 470 1.95 28.38 -10.43
CA LYS A 470 2.52 29.40 -9.56
C LYS A 470 2.53 28.89 -8.13
N ALA A 471 3.60 29.18 -7.39
CA ALA A 471 3.66 28.93 -5.96
C ALA A 471 2.61 29.79 -5.24
N LEU A 472 2.01 29.23 -4.19
CA LEU A 472 1.01 29.89 -3.36
C LEU A 472 1.62 31.07 -2.57
N ALA A 473 0.77 31.79 -1.83
CA ALA A 473 1.19 32.95 -1.04
C ALA A 473 2.18 32.60 0.09
N ASP A 474 2.19 31.35 0.55
CA ASP A 474 3.15 30.80 1.50
C ASP A 474 4.42 30.22 0.82
N GLY A 475 4.53 30.38 -0.51
CA GLY A 475 5.65 29.86 -1.31
C GLY A 475 5.55 28.36 -1.63
N THR A 476 4.45 27.68 -1.26
CA THR A 476 4.30 26.24 -1.50
C THR A 476 3.75 25.90 -2.88
N PHE A 477 4.01 24.68 -3.34
CA PHE A 477 3.46 24.13 -4.58
C PHE A 477 3.24 22.62 -4.47
N SER A 478 2.41 22.07 -5.36
CA SER A 478 2.25 20.62 -5.48
C SER A 478 1.95 20.15 -6.91
N PHE A 479 2.44 18.95 -7.23
CA PHE A 479 2.14 18.24 -8.47
C PHE A 479 1.77 16.78 -8.20
N LYS A 480 0.86 16.27 -9.03
CA LYS A 480 0.65 14.84 -9.20
C LYS A 480 1.64 14.31 -10.23
N LEU A 481 2.19 13.13 -9.97
CA LEU A 481 3.23 12.49 -10.76
C LEU A 481 2.86 11.03 -10.97
N GLU A 482 3.29 10.43 -12.07
CA GLU A 482 3.25 8.98 -12.21
C GLU A 482 4.41 8.36 -11.43
N CYS A 483 4.24 7.14 -10.92
CA CYS A 483 5.30 6.38 -10.28
C CYS A 483 6.39 5.93 -11.26
N GLU A 484 7.59 5.66 -10.74
CA GLU A 484 8.73 5.11 -11.50
C GLU A 484 9.10 5.91 -12.75
N LYS A 485 8.84 7.22 -12.72
CA LYS A 485 9.20 8.18 -13.76
C LYS A 485 10.18 9.19 -13.23
N GLU A 486 11.09 9.61 -14.10
CA GLU A 486 11.98 10.72 -13.79
C GLU A 486 11.33 12.06 -14.15
N TYR A 487 11.42 13.01 -13.23
CA TYR A 487 10.96 14.39 -13.39
C TYR A 487 12.06 15.39 -13.05
N LEU A 488 11.99 16.55 -13.69
CA LEU A 488 12.76 17.75 -13.36
C LEU A 488 11.78 18.85 -12.98
N ILE A 489 11.89 19.35 -11.76
CA ILE A 489 11.13 20.52 -11.27
C ILE A 489 12.04 21.73 -11.38
N ARG A 490 11.62 22.73 -12.15
CA ARG A 490 12.28 24.03 -12.27
C ARG A 490 11.43 25.10 -11.59
N ALA A 491 12.05 25.92 -10.74
CA ALA A 491 11.43 27.09 -10.14
C ALA A 491 12.10 28.37 -10.67
N GLU A 492 11.28 29.33 -11.12
CA GLU A 492 11.70 30.58 -11.73
C GLU A 492 10.99 31.76 -11.04
N GLN A 493 11.72 32.84 -10.78
CA GLN A 493 11.16 34.10 -10.31
C GLN A 493 11.99 35.27 -10.85
N THR A 494 11.35 36.40 -11.12
CA THR A 494 12.04 37.62 -11.57
C THR A 494 13.13 38.03 -10.57
N MET A 495 14.30 38.42 -11.05
CA MET A 495 15.50 38.75 -10.26
C MET A 495 16.20 37.56 -9.58
N TYR A 496 15.79 36.33 -9.88
CA TYR A 496 16.43 35.12 -9.36
C TYR A 496 16.95 34.24 -10.48
N THR A 497 18.07 33.55 -10.22
CA THR A 497 18.52 32.45 -11.08
C THR A 497 17.56 31.26 -10.90
N PRO A 498 17.09 30.61 -11.99
CA PRO A 498 16.26 29.41 -11.89
C PRO A 498 16.92 28.31 -11.08
N SER A 499 16.12 27.61 -10.28
CA SER A 499 16.55 26.46 -9.49
C SER A 499 15.92 25.19 -10.06
N GLU A 500 16.69 24.11 -10.16
CA GLU A 500 16.27 22.84 -10.75
C GLU A 500 16.54 21.66 -9.84
N LYS A 501 15.58 20.73 -9.73
CA LYS A 501 15.75 19.45 -9.03
C LYS A 501 15.22 18.29 -9.85
N ARG A 502 16.09 17.31 -10.09
CA ARG A 502 15.76 16.04 -10.76
C ARG A 502 15.56 14.95 -9.72
N PHE A 503 14.54 14.12 -9.89
CA PHE A 503 14.30 12.94 -9.07
C PHE A 503 13.48 11.91 -9.83
N THR A 504 13.51 10.67 -9.37
CA THR A 504 12.65 9.58 -9.84
C THR A 504 11.57 9.32 -8.80
N THR A 505 10.32 9.18 -9.24
CA THR A 505 9.23 8.83 -8.35
C THR A 505 9.31 7.35 -7.94
N PRO A 506 9.02 7.03 -6.68
CA PRO A 506 8.98 5.65 -6.20
C PRO A 506 7.73 4.92 -6.69
N SER A 507 7.72 3.60 -6.54
CA SER A 507 6.56 2.72 -6.76
C SER A 507 5.60 2.65 -5.57
N LEU A 508 6.05 3.01 -4.36
CA LEU A 508 5.23 3.02 -3.13
C LEU A 508 4.73 4.42 -2.79
N LYS A 509 3.55 4.56 -2.19
CA LYS A 509 3.01 5.87 -1.81
C LYS A 509 3.90 6.49 -0.73
N GLN A 510 4.48 7.66 -1.02
CA GLN A 510 5.23 8.40 -0.02
C GLN A 510 5.10 9.92 -0.24
N GLU A 511 5.35 10.66 0.83
CA GLU A 511 5.40 12.12 0.76
C GLU A 511 6.72 12.57 0.12
N LEU A 512 6.65 13.11 -1.10
CA LEU A 512 7.83 13.67 -1.77
C LEU A 512 7.94 15.16 -1.43
N LYS A 513 8.99 15.55 -0.70
CA LYS A 513 9.24 16.94 -0.31
C LYS A 513 10.38 17.56 -1.11
N LEU A 514 10.13 18.75 -1.66
CA LEU A 514 11.15 19.54 -2.37
C LEU A 514 11.30 20.93 -1.79
N GLU A 515 12.55 21.32 -1.57
CA GLU A 515 12.90 22.73 -1.37
C GLU A 515 13.56 23.27 -2.63
N MET A 516 12.94 24.28 -3.24
CA MET A 516 13.48 24.98 -4.40
C MET A 516 14.17 26.25 -3.90
N LEU A 517 15.50 26.22 -3.84
CA LEU A 517 16.30 27.33 -3.33
C LEU A 517 16.77 28.18 -4.52
N LEU A 518 16.30 29.42 -4.60
CA LEU A 518 16.66 30.36 -5.66
C LEU A 518 17.70 31.33 -5.14
N GLU A 519 18.70 31.61 -5.96
CA GLU A 519 19.70 32.62 -5.68
C GLU A 519 19.29 33.94 -6.34
N LYS A 520 19.19 35.00 -5.53
CA LYS A 520 18.91 36.33 -6.04
C LYS A 520 20.06 36.78 -6.93
N ASN A 521 19.78 36.98 -8.21
CA ASN A 521 20.78 37.41 -9.17
C ASN A 521 20.69 38.93 -9.35
N GLU A 522 21.57 39.63 -8.65
CA GLU A 522 21.67 41.08 -8.71
C GLU A 522 22.16 41.61 -10.07
N GLN A 523 22.61 40.77 -11.01
CA GLN A 523 22.93 41.23 -12.36
C GLN A 523 21.70 41.72 -13.13
N PHE A 524 20.50 41.24 -12.78
CA PHE A 524 19.25 41.76 -13.35
C PHE A 524 18.97 43.22 -12.93
N LEU A 525 19.66 43.77 -11.92
CA LEU A 525 19.59 45.20 -11.56
C LEU A 525 20.32 46.10 -12.56
N MET A 526 21.10 45.51 -13.48
CA MET A 526 22.04 46.23 -14.35
C MET A 526 21.64 46.20 -15.82
N GLU A 527 20.42 45.76 -16.15
CA GLU A 527 19.91 45.85 -17.52
C GLU A 527 19.84 47.33 -17.95
N PRO A 528 20.36 47.69 -19.14
CA PRO A 528 20.18 49.04 -19.67
C PRO A 528 18.70 49.44 -19.69
N CYS A 529 18.42 50.71 -19.41
CA CYS A 529 17.09 51.29 -19.20
C CYS A 529 16.39 50.92 -17.88
N ALA A 530 16.96 50.05 -17.04
CA ALA A 530 16.40 49.78 -15.71
C ALA A 530 16.50 51.01 -14.80
N ASP A 531 15.41 51.36 -14.11
CA ASP A 531 15.39 52.40 -13.08
C ASP A 531 15.70 51.77 -11.71
N LEU A 532 16.91 52.04 -11.21
CA LEU A 532 17.39 51.51 -9.93
C LEU A 532 16.51 51.92 -8.76
N ALA A 533 15.83 53.08 -8.81
CA ALA A 533 14.95 53.48 -7.72
C ALA A 533 13.73 52.54 -7.60
N LYS A 534 13.17 52.10 -8.72
CA LYS A 534 12.02 51.18 -8.74
C LYS A 534 12.40 49.77 -8.30
N LEU A 535 13.57 49.29 -8.72
CA LEU A 535 14.01 47.91 -8.45
C LEU A 535 14.45 47.67 -7.00
N LEU A 536 14.84 48.72 -6.29
CA LEU A 536 15.32 48.65 -4.91
C LEU A 536 14.22 48.92 -3.87
N ASP A 537 12.97 49.06 -4.32
CA ASP A 537 11.85 49.56 -3.50
C ASP A 537 12.23 50.87 -2.78
N ASN A 538 13.06 51.70 -3.45
CA ASN A 538 13.53 52.94 -2.88
C ASN A 538 12.38 53.94 -2.88
N ARG A 539 12.19 54.61 -1.74
CA ARG A 539 11.32 55.77 -1.70
C ARG A 539 11.96 56.83 -2.59
N ILE A 540 11.26 57.18 -3.66
CA ILE A 540 11.59 58.25 -4.60
C ILE A 540 12.30 59.40 -3.88
N ILE A 541 13.44 59.85 -4.42
CA ILE A 541 14.17 60.97 -3.82
C ILE A 541 13.33 62.23 -3.94
N TYR A 542 12.77 62.63 -2.80
CA TYR A 542 11.93 63.81 -2.71
C TYR A 542 12.78 65.02 -2.36
N PHE A 543 12.60 66.08 -3.15
CA PHE A 543 13.09 67.41 -2.82
C PHE A 543 11.97 68.23 -2.18
N ASP A 544 12.33 69.10 -1.24
CA ASP A 544 11.42 70.09 -0.69
C ASP A 544 10.93 71.04 -1.80
N PHE A 545 9.76 71.64 -1.57
CA PHE A 545 9.23 72.67 -2.46
C PHE A 545 10.26 73.79 -2.62
N ASP A 546 10.56 74.14 -3.87
CA ASP A 546 11.48 75.21 -4.24
C ASP A 546 12.96 75.02 -3.85
N LYS A 547 13.36 73.78 -3.52
CA LYS A 547 14.74 73.47 -3.16
C LYS A 547 15.35 72.36 -4.02
N PHE A 548 16.68 72.36 -4.08
CA PHE A 548 17.51 71.38 -4.77
C PHE A 548 18.59 70.75 -3.87
N ASN A 549 18.61 71.07 -2.57
CA ASN A 549 19.52 70.40 -1.62
C ASN A 549 19.08 68.96 -1.35
N ILE A 550 20.04 68.04 -1.27
CA ILE A 550 19.79 66.65 -0.89
C ILE A 550 19.38 66.61 0.60
N ARG A 551 18.25 65.98 0.90
CA ARG A 551 17.75 65.79 2.27
C ARG A 551 18.40 64.56 2.91
N SER A 552 18.46 64.51 4.24
CA SER A 552 19.05 63.38 4.98
C SER A 552 18.36 62.04 4.74
N ASP A 553 17.04 62.03 4.47
CA ASP A 553 16.31 60.81 4.09
C ASP A 553 16.65 60.36 2.66
N ALA A 554 16.86 61.30 1.74
CA ALA A 554 17.34 61.02 0.40
C ALA A 554 18.79 60.49 0.39
N GLU A 555 19.64 60.93 1.31
CA GLU A 555 21.00 60.41 1.45
C GLU A 555 21.03 58.90 1.72
N ILE A 556 20.13 58.39 2.58
CA ILE A 556 20.02 56.95 2.89
C ILE A 556 19.69 56.14 1.63
N GLU A 557 18.77 56.64 0.81
CA GLU A 557 18.39 55.99 -0.44
C GLU A 557 19.51 56.08 -1.50
N LEU A 558 20.25 57.20 -1.57
CA LEU A 558 21.43 57.36 -2.42
C LEU A 558 22.57 56.43 -2.05
N GLN A 559 22.74 56.08 -0.75
CA GLN A 559 23.77 55.11 -0.33
C GLN A 559 23.55 53.74 -0.97
N LYS A 560 22.29 53.31 -1.19
CA LYS A 560 22.00 52.06 -1.89
C LYS A 560 22.45 52.11 -3.36
N ILE A 561 22.23 53.25 -4.02
CA ILE A 561 22.68 53.48 -5.41
C ILE A 561 24.21 53.51 -5.47
N ILE A 562 24.88 54.16 -4.52
CA ILE A 562 26.34 54.19 -4.43
C ILE A 562 26.92 52.78 -4.25
N ALA A 563 26.34 51.98 -3.35
CA ALA A 563 26.78 50.60 -3.13
C ALA A 563 26.72 49.77 -4.42
N ILE A 564 25.66 49.96 -5.20
CA ILE A 564 25.44 49.30 -6.49
C ILE A 564 26.46 49.77 -7.54
N LEU A 565 26.64 51.08 -7.73
CA LEU A 565 27.60 51.62 -8.71
C LEU A 565 29.06 51.30 -8.33
N THR A 566 29.34 51.12 -7.04
CA THR A 566 30.64 50.66 -6.54
C THR A 566 30.87 49.19 -6.85
N LYS A 567 29.85 48.34 -6.64
CA LYS A 567 29.90 46.90 -6.96
C LYS A 567 30.02 46.64 -8.46
N TYR A 568 29.41 47.49 -9.30
CA TYR A 568 29.37 47.35 -10.75
C TYR A 568 30.07 48.53 -11.45
N PRO A 569 31.41 48.55 -11.53
CA PRO A 569 32.16 49.71 -12.03
C PRO A 569 31.96 50.01 -13.52
N SER A 570 31.46 49.06 -14.30
CA SER A 570 31.16 49.22 -15.74
C SER A 570 29.77 49.80 -16.02
N ALA A 571 28.94 50.05 -14.99
CA ALA A 571 27.62 50.64 -15.15
C ALA A 571 27.72 52.17 -15.25
N THR A 572 26.99 52.76 -16.19
CA THR A 572 26.77 54.21 -16.26
C THR A 572 25.32 54.54 -15.91
N LEU A 573 25.11 55.68 -15.28
CA LEU A 573 23.81 56.10 -14.75
C LEU A 573 23.39 57.43 -15.37
N ASP A 574 22.12 57.50 -15.77
CA ASP A 574 21.44 58.72 -16.21
C ASP A 574 20.44 59.17 -15.15
N ILE A 575 20.71 60.34 -14.57
CA ILE A 575 19.94 60.94 -13.48
C ILE A 575 18.92 61.89 -14.09
N ARG A 576 17.65 61.57 -13.96
CA ARG A 576 16.56 62.38 -14.52
C ARG A 576 15.75 62.96 -13.39
N SER A 577 15.72 64.29 -13.28
CA SER A 577 14.92 64.95 -12.24
C SER A 577 13.71 65.65 -12.85
N HIS A 578 12.61 65.62 -12.12
CA HIS A 578 11.32 66.18 -12.55
C HIS A 578 10.74 67.09 -11.47
N THR A 579 9.85 67.99 -11.90
CA THR A 579 9.03 68.82 -11.00
C THR A 579 7.56 68.41 -11.12
N ASP A 580 6.74 68.92 -10.20
CA ASP A 580 5.31 68.97 -10.45
C ASP A 580 4.97 70.16 -11.37
N CYS A 581 3.73 70.22 -11.85
CA CYS A 581 3.31 71.22 -12.83
C CYS A 581 3.23 72.66 -12.29
N ARG A 582 3.40 72.89 -10.99
CA ARG A 582 3.13 74.21 -10.39
C ARG A 582 4.33 75.12 -10.55
N GLY A 583 4.17 76.15 -11.38
CA GLY A 583 5.18 77.17 -11.65
C GLY A 583 5.33 77.39 -13.15
N PRO A 584 6.05 78.44 -13.58
CA PRO A 584 6.38 78.61 -14.98
C PRO A 584 7.27 77.48 -15.50
N GLU A 585 7.07 77.03 -16.74
CA GLU A 585 7.87 75.97 -17.38
C GLU A 585 9.38 76.24 -17.31
N ALA A 586 9.80 77.46 -17.65
CA ALA A 586 11.22 77.85 -17.57
C ALA A 586 11.80 77.72 -16.15
N TYR A 587 10.97 77.94 -15.13
CA TYR A 587 11.37 77.80 -13.73
C TYR A 587 11.46 76.34 -13.31
N ASN A 588 10.47 75.54 -13.69
CA ASN A 588 10.43 74.10 -13.43
C ASN A 588 11.59 73.37 -14.09
N LEU A 589 11.91 73.73 -15.33
CA LEU A 589 13.09 73.22 -16.02
C LEU A 589 14.37 73.58 -15.28
N TYR A 590 14.56 74.85 -14.91
CA TYR A 590 15.69 75.29 -14.09
C TYR A 590 15.79 74.52 -12.76
N LEU A 591 14.66 74.34 -12.05
CA LEU A 591 14.63 73.66 -10.76
C LEU A 591 14.97 72.17 -10.90
N SER A 592 14.42 71.49 -11.91
CA SER A 592 14.74 70.09 -12.19
C SER A 592 16.21 69.89 -12.58
N GLU A 593 16.78 70.81 -13.37
CA GLU A 593 18.19 70.74 -13.80
C GLU A 593 19.11 70.83 -12.58
N ASN A 594 18.88 71.81 -11.70
CA ASN A 594 19.66 71.95 -10.46
C ASN A 594 19.53 70.73 -9.54
N ARG A 595 18.37 70.07 -9.49
CA ARG A 595 18.19 68.83 -8.73
C ARG A 595 18.98 67.66 -9.30
N ALA A 596 18.98 67.51 -10.63
CA ALA A 596 19.74 66.47 -11.31
C ALA A 596 21.25 66.70 -11.08
N GLN A 597 21.72 67.95 -11.23
CA GLN A 597 23.11 68.30 -11.00
C GLN A 597 23.54 68.16 -9.53
N ALA A 598 22.70 68.55 -8.57
CA ALA A 598 22.98 68.36 -7.15
C ALA A 598 23.11 66.88 -6.78
N THR A 599 22.25 66.04 -7.34
CA THR A 599 22.32 64.57 -7.16
C THR A 599 23.57 63.99 -7.79
N ARG A 600 23.92 64.42 -9.00
CA ARG A 600 25.17 64.03 -9.69
C ARG A 600 26.39 64.41 -8.86
N GLN A 601 26.44 65.65 -8.37
CA GLN A 601 27.55 66.14 -7.57
C GLN A 601 27.68 65.35 -6.27
N TYR A 602 26.55 65.05 -5.60
CA TYR A 602 26.56 64.21 -4.40
C TYR A 602 27.17 62.82 -4.66
N LEU A 603 26.81 62.16 -5.77
CA LEU A 603 27.38 60.86 -6.13
C LEU A 603 28.89 60.95 -6.45
N ILE A 604 29.34 62.05 -7.07
CA ILE A 604 30.76 62.32 -7.32
C ILE A 604 31.52 62.51 -6.00
N ASP A 605 30.98 63.31 -5.07
CA ASP A 605 31.57 63.56 -3.76
C ASP A 605 31.69 62.28 -2.92
N LYS A 606 30.85 61.27 -3.20
CA LYS A 606 30.88 59.93 -2.59
C LYS A 606 31.74 58.92 -3.36
N GLY A 607 32.47 59.34 -4.39
CA GLY A 607 33.50 58.55 -5.06
C GLY A 607 33.09 57.88 -6.37
N ILE A 608 31.94 58.21 -6.94
CA ILE A 608 31.56 57.72 -8.27
C ILE A 608 32.19 58.60 -9.35
N SER A 609 32.83 57.99 -10.36
CA SER A 609 33.52 58.73 -11.42
C SER A 609 32.54 59.62 -12.22
N PRO A 610 32.87 60.91 -12.46
CA PRO A 610 32.00 61.84 -13.19
C PRO A 610 31.62 61.40 -14.60
N GLU A 611 32.48 60.60 -15.24
CA GLU A 611 32.29 60.07 -16.60
C GLU A 611 31.21 58.99 -16.66
N ARG A 612 30.86 58.40 -15.52
CA ARG A 612 29.81 57.37 -15.40
C ARG A 612 28.42 57.97 -15.18
N LEU A 613 28.30 59.29 -15.02
CA LEU A 613 27.08 59.95 -14.59
C LEU A 613 26.66 61.04 -15.58
N THR A 614 25.48 60.87 -16.19
CA THR A 614 24.76 61.94 -16.88
C THR A 614 23.63 62.45 -15.98
N ALA A 615 23.27 63.72 -16.14
CA ALA A 615 22.21 64.34 -15.37
C ALA A 615 21.46 65.36 -16.23
N LYS A 616 20.13 65.30 -16.21
CA LYS A 616 19.26 66.21 -16.97
C LYS A 616 17.96 66.48 -16.23
N GLY A 617 17.57 67.76 -16.20
CA GLY A 617 16.26 68.20 -15.76
C GLY A 617 15.23 68.15 -16.87
N TYR A 618 14.02 67.68 -16.56
CA TYR A 618 12.90 67.59 -17.50
C TYR A 618 11.73 68.51 -17.14
N GLY A 619 11.84 69.30 -16.07
CA GLY A 619 10.75 70.09 -15.53
C GLY A 619 9.50 69.24 -15.28
N GLU A 620 8.36 69.79 -15.68
CA GLU A 620 7.05 69.16 -15.63
C GLU A 620 6.66 68.42 -16.92
N SER A 621 7.54 68.35 -17.92
CA SER A 621 7.22 67.79 -19.25
C SER A 621 6.89 66.29 -19.24
N GLN A 622 7.23 65.59 -18.16
CA GLN A 622 7.03 64.14 -17.99
C GLN A 622 6.44 63.85 -16.59
N LEU A 623 5.15 64.13 -16.42
CA LEU A 623 4.40 63.80 -15.19
C LEU A 623 4.09 62.30 -15.12
N LEU A 624 4.13 61.71 -13.91
CA LEU A 624 3.75 60.30 -13.69
C LEU A 624 2.24 60.10 -13.57
N ASN A 625 1.51 61.16 -13.27
CA ASN A 625 0.08 61.12 -13.03
C ASN A 625 -0.62 62.26 -13.77
N GLU A 626 -1.94 62.24 -13.77
CA GLU A 626 -2.81 63.17 -14.51
C GLU A 626 -2.82 64.61 -13.93
N CYS A 627 -1.90 64.95 -13.02
CA CYS A 627 -1.85 66.26 -12.37
C CYS A 627 -1.19 67.33 -13.23
N ALA A 628 -1.75 67.59 -14.41
CA ALA A 628 -1.41 68.75 -15.22
C ALA A 628 -2.02 70.04 -14.62
N CYS A 629 -1.36 71.18 -14.84
CA CYS A 629 -1.79 72.47 -14.30
C CYS A 629 -2.68 73.27 -15.27
N GLU A 630 -3.51 72.58 -16.06
CA GLU A 630 -4.52 73.25 -16.89
C GLU A 630 -5.61 73.86 -16.01
N GLY A 631 -5.81 75.18 -16.10
CA GLY A 631 -6.81 75.91 -15.29
C GLY A 631 -6.38 76.14 -13.85
N THR A 632 -5.51 77.12 -13.60
CA THR A 632 -4.99 77.43 -12.27
C THR A 632 -6.08 77.84 -11.27
N PRO A 633 -6.08 77.29 -10.02
CA PRO A 633 -5.12 76.32 -9.47
C PRO A 633 -5.49 74.85 -9.77
N SER A 634 -4.45 74.00 -9.93
CA SER A 634 -4.56 72.53 -10.07
C SER A 634 -5.43 71.90 -8.97
N SER A 635 -6.32 70.98 -9.34
CA SER A 635 -7.21 70.23 -8.44
C SER A 635 -6.53 69.07 -7.70
N CYS A 636 -5.26 68.79 -7.98
CA CYS A 636 -4.55 67.66 -7.39
C CYS A 636 -4.14 67.85 -5.92
N SER A 637 -4.10 66.74 -5.18
CA SER A 637 -3.66 66.72 -3.78
C SER A 637 -2.16 66.98 -3.66
N ARG A 638 -1.71 67.43 -2.48
CA ARG A 638 -0.29 67.61 -2.17
C ARG A 638 0.53 66.31 -2.33
N ALA A 639 -0.10 65.16 -2.06
CA ALA A 639 0.51 63.84 -2.22
C ALA A 639 0.74 63.50 -3.70
N LYS A 640 -0.26 63.71 -4.58
CA LYS A 640 -0.08 63.48 -6.01
C LYS A 640 0.96 64.42 -6.64
N HIS A 641 1.03 65.67 -6.20
CA HIS A 641 2.10 66.56 -6.63
C HIS A 641 3.47 66.10 -6.10
N GLN A 642 3.54 65.44 -4.93
CA GLN A 642 4.79 64.90 -4.39
C GLN A 642 5.35 63.76 -5.25
N GLU A 643 4.48 62.91 -5.82
CA GLU A 643 4.89 61.82 -6.72
C GLU A 643 5.63 62.34 -7.96
N ASN A 644 5.24 63.51 -8.49
CA ASN A 644 5.91 64.11 -9.66
C ASN A 644 7.26 64.76 -9.32
N ARG A 645 7.46 65.20 -8.07
CA ARG A 645 8.73 65.78 -7.58
C ARG A 645 9.73 64.67 -7.26
N ARG A 646 10.32 64.08 -8.29
CA ARG A 646 11.10 62.84 -8.21
C ARG A 646 12.43 62.94 -8.95
N SER A 647 13.31 61.99 -8.67
CA SER A 647 14.41 61.64 -9.57
C SER A 647 14.36 60.16 -9.91
N GLU A 648 14.68 59.86 -11.17
CA GLU A 648 14.82 58.52 -11.72
C GLU A 648 16.32 58.24 -11.93
N PHE A 649 16.71 56.98 -11.72
CA PHE A 649 18.11 56.56 -11.76
C PHE A 649 18.28 55.45 -12.77
N VAL A 650 18.37 55.83 -14.03
CA VAL A 650 18.29 54.92 -15.17
C VAL A 650 19.68 54.42 -15.54
N ILE A 651 19.88 53.10 -15.63
CA ILE A 651 21.13 52.55 -16.17
C ILE A 651 21.23 52.91 -17.66
N SER A 652 22.19 53.79 -18.01
CA SER A 652 22.39 54.21 -19.40
C SER A 652 23.24 53.22 -20.19
N SER A 653 24.16 52.52 -19.53
CA SER A 653 24.91 51.41 -20.12
C SER A 653 25.49 50.47 -19.06
N PHE A 654 25.69 49.22 -19.43
CA PHE A 654 26.40 48.23 -18.61
C PHE A 654 27.14 47.24 -19.51
N LYS A 655 28.42 46.99 -19.22
CA LYS A 655 29.29 46.07 -19.99
C LYS A 655 29.29 46.31 -21.52
N GLY A 656 29.06 47.55 -21.96
CA GLY A 656 29.07 47.93 -23.38
C GLY A 656 27.70 47.93 -24.06
N GLU A 657 26.66 47.39 -23.41
CA GLU A 657 25.28 47.51 -23.87
C GLU A 657 24.69 48.84 -23.40
N LYS A 658 24.01 49.56 -24.29
CA LYS A 658 23.43 50.89 -24.02
C LYS A 658 21.91 50.82 -24.04
N CYS A 659 21.28 51.67 -23.25
CA CYS A 659 19.84 51.93 -23.37
C CYS A 659 19.59 52.58 -24.75
N MET A 660 18.79 51.94 -25.60
CA MET A 660 18.36 52.54 -26.86
C MET A 660 17.19 53.48 -26.54
N GLU A 661 17.40 54.78 -26.73
CA GLU A 661 16.40 55.85 -26.50
C GLU A 661 15.15 55.70 -27.36
#